data_AF-A0A0E4BR94-F1
#
_entry.id   AF-A0A0E4BR94-F1
#
_cell.length_a   1.000
_cell.length_b   1.000
_cell.length_c   1.000
_cell.angle_alpha   90.00
_cell.angle_beta   90.00
_cell.angle_gamma   90.00
#
_symmetry.space_group_name_H-M   'P 1'
#
loop_
_entity.id
_entity.type
_entity.pdbx_description
1 polymer ?
#
loop_
_entity_poly.entity_id
_entity_poly.type
_entity_poly.pdbx_seq_one_letter_code
_entity_poly.pdbx_strand_id
1 'polypeptide(L)'
;MAPIAGQTRGLMTMAALMVKSALARPMNDVFLVGCQHIDLSNPDVRDAITNVYDLSGAIAHDIAGTGAERAHAQTIDDQMDNDSASQVARLVLMASLSEANDAVKGLAKAEVVQNLVAPHRSPIEFDEAFEKLRIECWYLHRKENDAWYFSKNENLKKKIEKYATTAPQPKIDDEMERRLTMVFEAKRRNAYSTVLPLPKVEDIKTNGDRILLVLSPDKRVPPEEAERLFNAIAEKNNFCVVTGDGTDLAKLEDKVRRIWATAKVMQEDGGERSPNLAELEEEAETAEFEFNSSLINLFNRVYYPARLPKGGVDGLAYAALKLVERRSKDGGPATIDGEAAVEEALSATGASKLILDLTAEQTLSGLRTRAEDQLWGTTERKTRWKDVEERAINVRWPWLPLRGLDEIKRAALANGQWRDNGDGYIEKGPFPAAKTSVKVLTRNYDEQTGTATIELTATDAGPNGKIHFAPTSDVSGKSPIVPDLITDRDETVLWFVAVDPDGKHETGEPVKWTNTLTLTYEPKEVMGKRSVALTVKPRGNIRWNTDGTNPREGKPYTGPIPINGSDEVKIYAYAEDAGVETQKTFTIRPVKGGEVQIDPDRPVVIKKRQKIASTKDVFIVINALKVAHGKVRGSLSATVGQGDVNATTRFGPKTELSAEILEGFLSAGRAALANELAEVEVGFSEVQFSTGREMEEFIAAVGWDVQPNEVEQQ
;
A
#
# COMPACT_ATOMS: atom_id res chain seq x y z
N MET A 1 73.55 39.65 26.09
CA MET A 1 72.86 40.93 26.42
C MET A 1 72.32 41.64 25.16
N ALA A 2 71.67 40.91 24.25
CA ALA A 2 71.08 41.46 23.02
C ALA A 2 69.71 40.89 22.54
N PRO A 3 68.90 40.11 23.31
CA PRO A 3 67.54 39.78 22.86
C PRO A 3 66.44 40.74 23.37
N ILE A 4 66.68 41.52 24.45
CA ILE A 4 65.62 42.30 25.11
C ILE A 4 65.29 43.61 24.35
N ALA A 5 66.28 44.21 23.67
CA ALA A 5 66.10 45.49 22.98
C ALA A 5 65.15 45.45 21.77
N GLY A 6 65.01 44.29 21.11
CA GLY A 6 64.08 44.10 19.99
C GLY A 6 62.61 44.10 20.42
N GLN A 7 62.28 43.42 21.52
CA GLN A 7 60.92 43.37 22.08
C GLN A 7 60.47 44.73 22.63
N THR A 8 61.34 45.47 23.33
CA THR A 8 60.97 46.79 23.88
C THR A 8 60.78 47.85 22.78
N ARG A 9 61.57 47.81 21.70
CA ARG A 9 61.42 48.74 20.56
C ARG A 9 60.14 48.49 19.76
N GLY A 10 59.77 47.22 19.54
CA GLY A 10 58.53 46.85 18.87
C GLY A 10 57.29 47.34 19.63
N LEU A 11 57.26 47.13 20.95
CA LEU A 11 56.15 47.57 21.80
C LEU A 11 56.03 49.10 21.86
N MET A 12 57.15 49.83 21.98
CA MET A 12 57.14 51.30 21.94
C MET A 12 56.69 51.84 20.58
N THR A 13 57.05 51.16 19.49
CA THR A 13 56.59 51.52 18.13
C THR A 13 55.09 51.32 17.99
N MET A 14 54.55 50.20 18.47
CA MET A 14 53.10 49.93 18.45
C MET A 14 52.32 50.93 19.31
N ALA A 15 52.81 51.24 20.51
CA ALA A 15 52.21 52.25 21.38
C ALA A 15 52.21 53.66 20.74
N ALA A 16 53.30 54.05 20.07
CA ALA A 16 53.37 55.32 19.35
C ALA A 16 52.37 55.38 18.19
N LEU A 17 52.20 54.28 17.44
CA LEU A 17 51.21 54.19 16.36
C LEU A 17 49.77 54.23 16.90
N MET A 18 49.50 53.60 18.05
CA MET A 18 48.20 53.67 18.73
C MET A 18 47.85 55.10 19.14
N VAL A 19 48.78 55.82 19.77
CA VAL A 19 48.59 57.23 20.16
C VAL A 19 48.40 58.11 18.94
N LYS A 20 49.22 57.93 17.89
CA LYS A 20 49.08 58.65 16.62
C LYS A 20 47.70 58.42 15.99
N SER A 21 47.23 57.17 15.99
CA SER A 21 45.92 56.80 15.44
C SER A 21 44.77 57.39 16.26
N ALA A 22 44.86 57.36 17.59
CA ALA A 22 43.87 57.96 18.48
C ALA A 22 43.78 59.49 18.30
N LEU A 23 44.92 60.17 18.18
CA LEU A 23 44.98 61.63 17.94
C LEU A 23 44.47 62.04 16.56
N ALA A 24 44.50 61.13 15.57
CA ALA A 24 44.05 61.37 14.21
C ALA A 24 42.55 61.09 14.00
N ARG A 25 41.83 60.59 15.04
CA ARG A 25 40.40 60.31 14.94
C ARG A 25 39.60 61.59 14.65
N PRO A 26 38.53 61.50 13.84
CA PRO A 26 37.69 62.66 13.53
C PRO A 26 36.86 63.15 14.72
N MET A 27 36.61 62.27 15.70
CA MET A 27 35.84 62.55 16.91
C MET A 27 36.77 62.51 18.12
N ASN A 28 36.59 63.44 19.07
CA ASN A 28 37.32 63.45 20.35
C ASN A 28 36.59 62.58 21.39
N ASP A 29 36.56 61.28 21.14
CA ASP A 29 35.80 60.28 21.89
C ASP A 29 36.67 59.27 22.67
N VAL A 30 37.99 59.51 22.71
CA VAL A 30 38.96 58.60 23.33
C VAL A 30 39.28 59.02 24.77
N PHE A 31 38.70 58.31 25.73
CA PHE A 31 39.00 58.50 27.16
C PHE A 31 40.22 57.68 27.63
N LEU A 32 40.48 56.55 26.98
CA LEU A 32 41.64 55.68 27.23
C LEU A 32 42.15 55.14 25.90
N VAL A 33 43.43 55.37 25.59
CA VAL A 33 44.06 54.85 24.36
C VAL A 33 44.28 53.35 24.51
N GLY A 34 43.55 52.56 23.73
CA GLY A 34 43.68 51.11 23.61
C GLY A 34 43.81 50.60 22.16
N CYS A 35 44.03 49.29 22.00
CA CYS A 35 44.30 48.60 20.72
C CYS A 35 43.22 48.82 19.65
N GLN A 36 41.97 49.04 20.08
CA GLN A 36 40.83 49.32 19.20
C GLN A 36 40.97 50.60 18.36
N HIS A 37 41.82 51.53 18.79
CA HIS A 37 42.02 52.83 18.12
C HIS A 37 43.08 52.80 17.02
N ILE A 38 43.73 51.66 16.78
CA ILE A 38 44.70 51.52 15.70
C ILE A 38 44.04 51.81 14.36
N ASP A 39 44.61 52.75 13.61
CA ASP A 39 44.09 53.12 12.30
C ASP A 39 44.74 52.27 11.21
N LEU A 40 44.04 51.17 10.89
CA LEU A 40 44.42 50.30 9.79
C LEU A 40 44.23 50.96 8.42
N SER A 41 43.73 52.18 8.26
CA SER A 41 43.80 52.86 6.95
C SER A 41 45.20 53.39 6.64
N ASN A 42 46.04 53.54 7.67
CA ASN A 42 47.41 54.02 7.54
C ASN A 42 48.35 52.87 7.09
N PRO A 43 49.07 53.01 5.96
CA PRO A 43 50.01 51.99 5.48
C PRO A 43 51.12 51.67 6.50
N ASP A 44 51.66 52.67 7.21
CA ASP A 44 52.72 52.47 8.20
C ASP A 44 52.26 51.54 9.34
N VAL A 45 50.97 51.64 9.70
CA VAL A 45 50.34 50.83 10.75
C VAL A 45 50.12 49.40 10.26
N ARG A 46 49.63 49.22 9.02
CA ARG A 46 49.46 47.89 8.41
C ARG A 46 50.79 47.16 8.28
N ASP A 47 51.82 47.85 7.80
CA ASP A 47 53.14 47.27 7.62
C ASP A 47 53.72 46.86 8.97
N ALA A 48 53.60 47.70 10.00
CA ALA A 48 54.04 47.36 11.35
C ALA A 48 53.34 46.11 11.91
N ILE A 49 52.04 45.94 11.67
CA ILE A 49 51.26 44.79 12.13
C ILE A 49 51.59 43.53 11.31
N THR A 50 51.64 43.63 9.99
CA THR A 50 51.91 42.51 9.07
C THR A 50 53.33 41.96 9.25
N ASN A 51 54.29 42.81 9.63
CA ASN A 51 55.65 42.38 9.97
C ASN A 51 55.73 41.56 11.27
N VAL A 52 54.73 41.65 12.16
CA VAL A 52 54.65 40.82 13.38
C VAL A 52 54.06 39.47 13.05
N TYR A 53 52.89 39.45 12.40
CA TYR A 53 52.25 38.23 11.91
C TYR A 53 51.39 38.57 10.69
N ASP A 54 51.56 37.81 9.61
CA ASP A 54 50.89 38.11 8.34
C ASP A 54 49.40 37.70 8.39
N LEU A 55 48.55 38.69 8.70
CA LEU A 55 47.09 38.63 8.69
C LEU A 55 46.49 39.51 7.58
N SER A 56 47.22 39.71 6.48
CA SER A 56 46.81 40.62 5.40
C SER A 56 45.42 40.29 4.84
N GLY A 57 45.08 38.99 4.73
CA GLY A 57 43.76 38.54 4.29
C GLY A 57 42.62 38.96 5.23
N ALA A 58 42.82 38.77 6.54
CA ALA A 58 41.86 39.20 7.57
C ALA A 58 41.72 40.73 7.58
N ILE A 59 42.83 41.47 7.48
CA ILE A 59 42.80 42.93 7.45
C ILE A 59 42.01 43.42 6.23
N ALA A 60 42.27 42.87 5.05
CA ALA A 60 41.64 43.33 3.81
C ALA A 60 40.15 43.01 3.74
N HIS A 61 39.73 41.81 4.13
CA HIS A 61 38.35 41.35 3.93
C HIS A 61 37.46 41.47 5.17
N ASP A 62 38.00 41.32 6.38
CA ASP A 62 37.18 41.29 7.60
C ASP A 62 37.23 42.60 8.39
N ILE A 63 38.37 43.30 8.40
CA ILE A 63 38.62 44.37 9.38
C ILE A 63 38.62 45.78 8.77
N ALA A 64 39.44 46.02 7.75
CA ALA A 64 39.67 47.36 7.19
C ALA A 64 40.09 47.31 5.71
N GLY A 65 39.11 47.19 4.82
CA GLY A 65 39.29 47.27 3.38
C GLY A 65 39.82 48.64 2.94
N THR A 66 40.47 48.68 1.78
CA THR A 66 40.98 49.91 1.16
C THR A 66 40.35 50.13 -0.21
N GLY A 67 40.01 51.38 -0.51
CA GLY A 67 39.47 51.77 -1.81
C GLY A 67 37.95 51.58 -1.90
N ALA A 68 37.47 50.95 -2.98
CA ALA A 68 36.05 50.75 -3.25
C ALA A 68 35.45 49.51 -2.55
N GLU A 69 36.29 48.58 -2.11
CA GLU A 69 35.87 47.37 -1.40
C GLU A 69 35.88 47.60 0.11
N ARG A 70 34.72 47.46 0.75
CA ARG A 70 34.57 47.56 2.20
C ARG A 70 34.76 46.18 2.83
N ALA A 71 35.47 46.14 3.94
CA ALA A 71 35.57 44.92 4.76
C ALA A 71 34.26 44.67 5.53
N HIS A 72 34.09 43.45 6.06
CA HIS A 72 32.91 43.07 6.84
C HIS A 72 32.67 44.00 8.04
N ALA A 73 33.70 44.28 8.85
CA ALA A 73 33.56 45.20 9.98
C ALA A 73 33.08 46.60 9.55
N GLN A 74 33.60 47.12 8.44
CA GLN A 74 33.19 48.42 7.90
C GLN A 74 31.76 48.40 7.34
N THR A 75 31.30 47.25 6.84
CA THR A 75 29.94 47.07 6.32
C THR A 75 28.94 46.95 7.47
N ILE A 76 29.31 46.23 8.53
CA ILE A 76 28.52 46.13 9.77
C ILE A 76 28.41 47.50 10.44
N ASP A 77 29.51 48.26 10.52
CA ASP A 77 29.52 49.62 11.05
C ASP A 77 28.55 50.54 10.28
N ASP A 78 28.53 50.49 8.94
CA ASP A 78 27.58 51.27 8.13
C ASP A 78 26.12 50.87 8.42
N GLN A 79 25.85 49.59 8.66
CA GLN A 79 24.51 49.10 9.00
C GLN A 79 24.08 49.47 10.42
N MET A 80 25.04 49.59 11.34
CA MET A 80 24.82 49.95 12.75
C MET A 80 24.86 51.45 13.00
N ASP A 81 25.28 52.25 12.01
CA ASP A 81 25.52 53.70 12.11
C ASP A 81 26.48 54.05 13.27
N ASN A 82 27.50 53.22 13.49
CA ASN A 82 28.55 53.42 14.51
C ASN A 82 29.89 52.82 14.07
N ASP A 83 30.91 52.80 14.93
CA ASP A 83 32.24 52.22 14.65
C ASP A 83 32.58 50.99 15.52
N SER A 84 31.56 50.37 16.11
CA SER A 84 31.70 49.33 17.13
C SER A 84 32.31 48.04 16.56
N ALA A 85 31.95 47.63 15.34
CA ALA A 85 32.50 46.44 14.71
C ALA A 85 33.97 46.64 14.29
N SER A 86 34.34 47.80 13.74
CA SER A 86 35.75 48.10 13.48
C SER A 86 36.60 48.07 14.75
N GLN A 87 36.10 48.62 15.86
CA GLN A 87 36.81 48.61 17.14
C GLN A 87 36.99 47.21 17.71
N VAL A 88 35.92 46.39 17.69
CA VAL A 88 35.97 44.96 18.06
C VAL A 88 37.00 44.22 17.21
N ALA A 89 36.90 44.36 15.88
CA ALA A 89 37.75 43.64 14.95
C ALA A 89 39.25 44.01 15.11
N ARG A 90 39.57 45.28 15.34
CA ARG A 90 40.95 45.72 15.62
C ARG A 90 41.48 45.21 16.96
N LEU A 91 40.65 45.19 18.00
CA LEU A 91 41.05 44.64 19.30
C LEU A 91 41.37 43.15 19.19
N VAL A 92 40.50 42.38 18.55
CA VAL A 92 40.70 40.95 18.31
C VAL A 92 41.92 40.70 17.42
N LEU A 93 42.14 41.52 16.38
CA LEU A 93 43.34 41.46 15.54
C LEU A 93 44.61 41.56 16.38
N MET A 94 44.69 42.56 17.26
CA MET A 94 45.87 42.76 18.11
C MET A 94 46.10 41.59 19.07
N ALA A 95 45.02 41.00 19.60
CA ALA A 95 45.10 39.77 20.40
C ALA A 95 45.49 38.52 19.59
N SER A 96 45.47 38.61 18.26
CA SER A 96 45.78 37.51 17.34
C SER A 96 47.23 37.49 16.85
N LEU A 97 48.04 38.50 17.20
CA LEU A 97 49.41 38.64 16.69
C LEU A 97 50.46 37.80 17.43
N SER A 98 50.11 37.18 18.57
CA SER A 98 51.11 36.45 19.37
C SER A 98 51.46 35.08 18.78
N GLU A 99 52.76 34.85 18.54
CA GLU A 99 53.33 33.59 18.06
C GLU A 99 54.15 32.82 19.13
N ALA A 100 54.30 33.34 20.35
CA ALA A 100 55.13 32.69 21.36
C ALA A 100 54.49 31.36 21.84
N ASN A 101 55.31 30.31 21.98
CA ASN A 101 54.91 29.07 22.67
C ASN A 101 54.44 29.46 24.09
N ASP A 102 53.20 29.12 24.43
CA ASP A 102 52.45 29.48 25.66
C ASP A 102 51.78 30.87 25.72
N ALA A 103 51.74 31.65 24.62
CA ALA A 103 50.95 32.88 24.64
C ALA A 103 49.45 32.64 24.43
N VAL A 104 48.63 33.31 25.26
CA VAL A 104 47.18 33.37 25.08
C VAL A 104 46.86 34.18 23.83
N LYS A 105 46.64 33.49 22.71
CA LYS A 105 46.19 34.08 21.44
C LYS A 105 44.66 34.13 21.40
N GLY A 106 44.12 35.31 21.13
CA GLY A 106 42.69 35.60 21.08
C GLY A 106 42.10 36.14 22.39
N LEU A 107 40.83 36.54 22.35
CA LEU A 107 40.07 37.04 23.51
C LEU A 107 38.69 36.37 23.57
N ALA A 108 38.21 36.05 24.76
CA ALA A 108 36.82 35.66 24.95
C ALA A 108 35.88 36.86 24.72
N LYS A 109 34.63 36.61 24.31
CA LYS A 109 33.65 37.67 24.03
C LYS A 109 33.50 38.66 25.19
N ALA A 110 33.42 38.14 26.42
CA ALA A 110 33.32 38.98 27.63
C ALA A 110 34.54 39.90 27.81
N GLU A 111 35.74 39.41 27.49
CA GLU A 111 36.97 40.21 27.56
C GLU A 111 36.98 41.29 26.47
N VAL A 112 36.54 40.96 25.25
CA VAL A 112 36.40 41.95 24.17
C VAL A 112 35.48 43.09 24.61
N VAL A 113 34.27 42.77 25.09
CA VAL A 113 33.31 43.79 25.54
C VAL A 113 33.88 44.60 26.69
N GLN A 114 34.47 43.94 27.71
CA GLN A 114 35.07 44.61 28.87
C GLN A 114 36.16 45.62 28.48
N ASN A 115 37.00 45.30 27.49
CA ASN A 115 38.09 46.17 27.03
C ASN A 115 37.60 47.37 26.18
N LEU A 116 36.36 47.31 25.68
CA LEU A 116 35.78 48.35 24.82
C LEU A 116 34.80 49.28 25.55
N VAL A 117 34.38 48.93 26.77
CA VAL A 117 33.52 49.81 27.57
C VAL A 117 34.21 51.14 27.82
N ALA A 118 33.56 52.24 27.41
CA ALA A 118 34.02 53.60 27.60
C ALA A 118 32.86 54.51 28.01
N PRO A 119 33.13 55.68 28.63
CA PRO A 119 32.09 56.66 28.90
C PRO A 119 31.27 56.97 27.65
N HIS A 120 29.94 57.00 27.78
CA HIS A 120 28.99 57.26 26.69
C HIS A 120 28.93 56.19 25.57
N ARG A 121 29.58 55.02 25.76
CA ARG A 121 29.49 53.85 24.88
C ARG A 121 28.86 52.69 25.64
N SER A 122 27.86 52.04 25.04
CA SER A 122 27.12 50.95 25.71
C SER A 122 27.86 49.62 25.51
N PRO A 123 27.93 48.73 26.51
CA PRO A 123 28.44 47.37 26.28
C PRO A 123 27.63 46.60 25.22
N ILE A 124 26.34 46.91 25.07
CA ILE A 124 25.41 46.20 24.17
C ILE A 124 25.80 46.37 22.69
N GLU A 125 26.22 47.57 22.26
CA GLU A 125 26.61 47.78 20.85
C GLU A 125 27.84 46.96 20.45
N PHE A 126 28.80 46.75 21.37
CA PHE A 126 29.96 45.91 21.12
C PHE A 126 29.62 44.43 21.15
N ASP A 127 28.67 44.02 21.99
CA ASP A 127 28.14 42.66 22.01
C ASP A 127 27.46 42.31 20.68
N GLU A 128 26.56 43.18 20.20
CA GLU A 128 25.87 43.03 18.92
C GLU A 128 26.84 43.05 17.73
N ALA A 129 27.80 43.98 17.74
CA ALA A 129 28.81 44.07 16.70
C ALA A 129 29.69 42.81 16.66
N PHE A 130 30.05 42.26 17.82
CA PHE A 130 30.80 41.01 17.91
C PHE A 130 30.01 39.82 17.34
N GLU A 131 28.71 39.70 17.64
CA GLU A 131 27.88 38.64 17.08
C GLU A 131 27.76 38.73 15.55
N LYS A 132 27.63 39.94 15.00
CA LYS A 132 27.63 40.13 13.54
C LYS A 132 28.98 39.76 12.91
N LEU A 133 30.09 40.16 13.52
CA LEU A 133 31.44 39.78 13.05
C LEU A 133 31.65 38.27 13.10
N ARG A 134 31.19 37.61 14.17
CA ARG A 134 31.20 36.14 14.29
C ARG A 134 30.50 35.48 13.11
N ILE A 135 29.38 36.05 12.68
CA ILE A 135 28.61 35.54 11.55
C ILE A 135 29.32 35.84 10.23
N GLU A 136 29.83 37.05 10.00
CA GLU A 136 30.24 37.52 8.67
C GLU A 136 31.71 37.27 8.29
N CYS A 137 32.64 37.31 9.25
CA CYS A 137 34.08 37.27 8.99
C CYS A 137 34.57 35.94 8.38
N TRP A 138 35.55 36.02 7.49
CA TRP A 138 36.15 34.88 6.78
C TRP A 138 37.39 34.30 7.46
N TYR A 139 38.05 35.07 8.32
CA TYR A 139 39.32 34.73 8.96
C TYR A 139 39.24 34.72 10.49
N LEU A 140 38.03 34.89 11.05
CA LEU A 140 37.79 34.82 12.49
C LEU A 140 37.52 33.36 12.91
N HIS A 141 38.29 32.88 13.90
CA HIS A 141 38.24 31.51 14.42
C HIS A 141 38.02 31.50 15.93
N ARG A 142 37.44 30.41 16.44
CA ARG A 142 37.23 30.15 17.87
C ARG A 142 38.19 29.04 18.33
N LYS A 143 38.76 29.19 19.52
CA LYS A 143 39.52 28.12 20.20
C LYS A 143 38.63 27.32 21.16
N GLU A 144 39.12 26.17 21.60
CA GLU A 144 38.49 25.33 22.63
C GLU A 144 38.18 26.07 23.94
N ASN A 145 38.98 27.10 24.29
CA ASN A 145 38.80 27.92 25.48
C ASN A 145 37.90 29.15 25.26
N ASP A 146 37.10 29.17 24.19
CA ASP A 146 36.21 30.29 23.79
C ASP A 146 36.89 31.60 23.43
N ALA A 147 38.21 31.59 23.28
CA ALA A 147 38.95 32.74 22.76
C ALA A 147 38.83 32.85 21.23
N TRP A 148 38.52 34.04 20.76
CA TRP A 148 38.37 34.38 19.35
C TRP A 148 39.61 35.08 18.82
N TYR A 149 40.04 34.70 17.62
CA TYR A 149 41.26 35.22 16.99
C TYR A 149 41.16 35.21 15.47
N PHE A 150 41.88 36.12 14.82
CA PHE A 150 42.10 36.11 13.39
C PHE A 150 43.25 35.16 13.02
N SER A 151 43.02 34.33 12.01
CA SER A 151 44.01 33.39 11.47
C SER A 151 44.41 33.80 10.06
N LYS A 152 45.56 33.29 9.59
CA LYS A 152 45.98 33.43 8.20
C LYS A 152 45.11 32.58 7.25
N ASN A 153 44.53 31.50 7.76
CA ASN A 153 43.69 30.59 6.99
C ASN A 153 42.22 30.99 7.06
N GLU A 154 41.52 30.85 5.93
CA GLU A 154 40.07 30.99 5.83
C GLU A 154 39.34 29.97 6.74
N ASN A 155 38.26 30.41 7.39
CA ASN A 155 37.38 29.56 8.18
C ASN A 155 36.49 28.69 7.28
N LEU A 156 35.75 27.76 7.91
CA LEU A 156 34.88 26.82 7.21
C LEU A 156 33.83 27.55 6.38
N LYS A 157 33.25 28.62 6.90
CA LYS A 157 32.26 29.43 6.20
C LYS A 157 32.79 29.94 4.85
N LYS A 158 33.97 30.56 4.82
CA LYS A 158 34.54 31.06 3.56
C LYS A 158 34.90 29.92 2.60
N LYS A 159 35.37 28.78 3.13
CA LYS A 159 35.62 27.58 2.30
C LYS A 159 34.33 27.08 1.64
N ILE A 160 33.23 27.01 2.40
CA ILE A 160 31.91 26.60 1.90
C ILE A 160 31.43 27.59 0.83
N GLU A 161 31.49 28.90 1.10
CA GLU A 161 31.10 29.95 0.14
C GLU A 161 31.90 29.82 -1.17
N LYS A 162 33.23 29.70 -1.06
CA LYS A 162 34.13 29.53 -2.22
C LYS A 162 33.75 28.30 -3.03
N TYR A 163 33.47 27.17 -2.40
CA TYR A 163 33.04 25.97 -3.11
C TYR A 163 31.65 26.10 -3.71
N ALA A 164 30.71 26.77 -3.04
CA ALA A 164 29.36 26.99 -3.57
C ALA A 164 29.41 27.84 -4.86
N THR A 165 30.19 28.92 -4.86
CA THR A 165 30.35 29.81 -6.03
C THR A 165 31.11 29.14 -7.17
N THR A 166 32.09 28.29 -6.87
CA THR A 166 32.92 27.59 -7.89
C THR A 166 32.39 26.20 -8.25
N ALA A 167 31.22 25.80 -7.72
CA ALA A 167 30.65 24.48 -7.96
C ALA A 167 30.32 24.30 -9.46
N PRO A 168 30.76 23.20 -10.10
CA PRO A 168 30.43 22.91 -11.49
C PRO A 168 28.92 22.73 -11.68
N GLN A 169 28.32 23.48 -12.62
CA GLN A 169 26.88 23.44 -12.90
C GLN A 169 26.32 22.02 -13.05
N PRO A 170 26.93 21.11 -13.83
CA PRO A 170 26.35 19.77 -14.02
C PRO A 170 26.19 18.99 -12.72
N LYS A 171 27.10 19.18 -11.75
CA LYS A 171 26.99 18.50 -10.44
C LYS A 171 25.84 19.04 -9.60
N ILE A 172 25.52 20.32 -9.74
CA ILE A 172 24.41 20.97 -9.04
C ILE A 172 23.09 20.54 -9.66
N ASP A 173 23.03 20.49 -11.00
CA ASP A 173 21.87 20.00 -11.74
C ASP A 173 21.58 18.52 -11.37
N ASP A 174 22.59 17.66 -11.38
CA ASP A 174 22.47 16.25 -10.98
C ASP A 174 21.95 16.09 -9.53
N GLU A 175 22.46 16.90 -8.60
CA GLU A 175 22.05 16.85 -7.19
C GLU A 175 20.62 17.40 -6.99
N MET A 176 20.24 18.45 -7.73
CA MET A 176 18.87 18.97 -7.78
C MET A 176 17.90 17.89 -8.31
N GLU A 177 18.25 17.25 -9.43
CA GLU A 177 17.46 16.19 -10.05
C GLU A 177 17.25 15.02 -9.08
N ARG A 178 18.33 14.58 -8.43
CA ARG A 178 18.29 13.52 -7.41
C ARG A 178 17.34 13.87 -6.28
N ARG A 179 17.42 15.09 -5.73
CA ARG A 179 16.59 15.53 -4.60
C ARG A 179 15.12 15.64 -4.97
N LEU A 180 14.80 16.25 -6.11
CA LEU A 180 13.42 16.34 -6.59
C LEU A 180 12.83 14.95 -6.86
N THR A 181 13.63 14.03 -7.40
CA THR A 181 13.23 12.63 -7.58
C THR A 181 12.86 11.97 -6.26
N MET A 182 13.66 12.15 -5.20
CA MET A 182 13.37 11.58 -3.88
C MET A 182 12.09 12.14 -3.26
N VAL A 183 11.86 13.46 -3.38
CA VAL A 183 10.67 14.11 -2.80
C VAL A 183 9.38 13.62 -3.47
N PHE A 184 9.40 13.44 -4.78
CA PHE A 184 8.23 13.08 -5.58
C PHE A 184 8.23 11.61 -6.03
N GLU A 185 8.98 10.74 -5.34
CA GLU A 185 9.07 9.32 -5.67
C GLU A 185 7.68 8.65 -5.67
N ALA A 186 7.36 7.92 -6.75
CA ALA A 186 6.09 7.21 -6.91
C ALA A 186 6.09 5.86 -6.18
N LYS A 187 5.81 5.88 -4.87
CA LYS A 187 5.78 4.69 -4.00
C LYS A 187 4.46 3.95 -4.14
N ARG A 188 3.33 4.65 -4.05
CA ARG A 188 1.97 4.11 -4.10
C ARG A 188 1.45 3.98 -5.54
N ARG A 189 1.92 4.84 -6.44
CA ARG A 189 1.58 4.88 -7.86
C ARG A 189 0.10 5.08 -8.15
N ASN A 190 -0.63 5.77 -7.27
CA ASN A 190 -2.05 6.06 -7.51
C ASN A 190 -2.22 7.23 -8.49
N ALA A 191 -1.50 8.34 -8.28
CA ALA A 191 -1.61 9.51 -9.13
C ALA A 191 -0.76 9.38 -10.41
N TYR A 192 0.48 8.92 -10.29
CA TYR A 192 1.46 8.77 -11.37
C TYR A 192 2.41 7.60 -11.10
N SER A 193 3.01 7.02 -12.13
CA SER A 193 3.95 5.90 -12.03
C SER A 193 5.41 6.33 -12.01
N THR A 194 5.73 7.48 -12.60
CA THR A 194 7.12 7.93 -12.77
C THR A 194 7.21 9.45 -12.61
N VAL A 195 8.30 9.92 -12.00
CA VAL A 195 8.63 11.34 -11.88
C VAL A 195 9.78 11.68 -12.82
N LEU A 196 9.67 12.82 -13.50
CA LEU A 196 10.71 13.42 -14.33
C LEU A 196 10.95 14.85 -13.85
N PRO A 197 11.98 15.10 -13.03
CA PRO A 197 12.30 16.44 -12.57
C PRO A 197 13.13 17.21 -13.60
N LEU A 198 12.74 18.46 -13.86
CA LEU A 198 13.39 19.38 -14.82
C LEU A 198 13.77 18.69 -16.16
N PRO A 199 12.84 17.94 -16.79
CA PRO A 199 13.18 17.12 -17.93
C PRO A 199 13.44 17.96 -19.17
N LYS A 200 14.29 17.45 -20.06
CA LYS A 200 14.33 17.95 -21.44
C LYS A 200 13.11 17.45 -22.19
N VAL A 201 12.68 18.21 -23.18
CA VAL A 201 11.49 17.92 -24.01
C VAL A 201 11.59 16.54 -24.68
N GLU A 202 12.79 16.11 -25.07
CA GLU A 202 13.05 14.83 -25.73
C GLU A 202 12.93 13.62 -24.80
N ASP A 203 13.05 13.81 -23.49
CA ASP A 203 12.99 12.74 -22.49
C ASP A 203 11.55 12.44 -22.03
N ILE A 204 10.59 13.29 -22.40
CA ILE A 204 9.19 13.19 -21.99
C ILE A 204 8.46 12.17 -22.88
N LYS A 205 8.22 10.98 -22.30
CA LYS A 205 7.41 9.92 -22.91
C LYS A 205 6.10 9.78 -22.14
N THR A 206 4.98 10.17 -22.78
CA THR A 206 3.62 10.08 -22.20
C THR A 206 2.84 8.86 -22.66
N ASN A 207 3.44 8.07 -23.55
CA ASN A 207 2.92 6.82 -24.06
C ASN A 207 3.01 5.73 -22.98
N GLY A 208 1.85 5.34 -22.43
CA GLY A 208 1.72 4.31 -21.41
C GLY A 208 1.21 4.86 -20.07
N ASP A 209 2.07 4.85 -19.06
CA ASP A 209 1.70 5.21 -17.69
C ASP A 209 1.66 6.72 -17.47
N ARG A 210 0.92 7.15 -16.43
CA ARG A 210 0.87 8.56 -16.02
C ARG A 210 2.22 9.01 -15.48
N ILE A 211 2.68 10.17 -15.91
CA ILE A 211 3.95 10.76 -15.49
C ILE A 211 3.73 12.06 -14.70
N LEU A 212 4.60 12.32 -13.74
CA LEU A 212 4.70 13.60 -13.05
C LEU A 212 5.95 14.35 -13.53
N LEU A 213 5.75 15.55 -14.08
CA LEU A 213 6.84 16.46 -14.41
C LEU A 213 7.01 17.49 -13.29
N VAL A 214 8.24 17.73 -12.85
CA VAL A 214 8.55 18.85 -11.95
C VAL A 214 9.18 19.96 -12.77
N LEU A 215 8.44 21.04 -13.03
CA LEU A 215 8.86 22.12 -13.92
C LEU A 215 9.21 23.39 -13.14
N SER A 216 10.12 24.19 -13.70
CA SER A 216 10.47 25.51 -13.18
C SER A 216 9.22 26.40 -13.04
N PRO A 217 9.09 27.14 -11.93
CA PRO A 217 7.97 28.07 -11.73
C PRO A 217 7.91 29.18 -12.78
N ASP A 218 6.70 29.56 -13.15
CA ASP A 218 6.39 30.66 -14.06
C ASP A 218 5.22 31.48 -13.47
N LYS A 219 5.20 32.79 -13.74
CA LYS A 219 4.08 33.68 -13.37
C LYS A 219 2.82 33.40 -14.20
N ARG A 220 2.92 32.73 -15.34
CA ARG A 220 1.78 32.40 -16.19
C ARG A 220 0.92 31.27 -15.61
N VAL A 221 -0.38 31.32 -15.91
CA VAL A 221 -1.36 30.32 -15.46
C VAL A 221 -2.20 29.87 -16.66
N PRO A 222 -1.99 28.66 -17.20
CA PRO A 222 -0.92 27.71 -16.85
C PRO A 222 0.50 28.20 -17.25
N PRO A 223 1.57 27.61 -16.69
CA PRO A 223 2.94 27.86 -17.12
C PRO A 223 3.13 27.59 -18.62
N GLU A 224 3.89 28.44 -19.30
CA GLU A 224 4.07 28.36 -20.76
C GLU A 224 4.65 27.01 -21.21
N GLU A 225 5.63 26.50 -20.48
CA GLU A 225 6.25 25.22 -20.80
C GLU A 225 5.28 24.04 -20.58
N ALA A 226 4.51 24.07 -19.49
CA ALA A 226 3.50 23.05 -19.22
C ALA A 226 2.42 23.02 -20.31
N GLU A 227 1.95 24.19 -20.75
CA GLU A 227 0.97 24.32 -21.84
C GLU A 227 1.53 23.86 -23.18
N ARG A 228 2.78 24.23 -23.51
CA ARG A 228 3.46 23.79 -24.73
C ARG A 228 3.59 22.26 -24.78
N LEU A 229 4.03 21.66 -23.68
CA LEU A 229 4.18 20.21 -23.55
C LEU A 229 2.83 19.49 -23.63
N PHE A 230 1.81 19.98 -22.93
CA PHE A 230 0.46 19.42 -22.99
C PHE A 230 -0.13 19.40 -24.41
N ASN A 231 0.16 20.43 -25.20
CA ASN A 231 -0.30 20.51 -26.58
C ASN A 231 0.49 19.60 -27.55
N ALA A 232 1.70 19.19 -27.18
CA ALA A 232 2.56 18.34 -28.01
C ALA A 232 2.30 16.83 -27.82
N ILE A 233 1.71 16.42 -26.71
CA ILE A 233 1.50 15.00 -26.36
C ILE A 233 0.17 14.45 -26.91
N ALA A 234 0.17 13.15 -27.25
CA ALA A 234 -1.03 12.44 -27.71
C ALA A 234 -1.92 11.97 -26.54
N GLU A 235 -1.33 11.28 -25.57
CA GLU A 235 -2.02 10.75 -24.38
C GLU A 235 -2.15 11.84 -23.30
N LYS A 236 -2.96 12.86 -23.61
CA LYS A 236 -3.11 14.07 -22.77
C LYS A 236 -3.50 13.78 -21.33
N ASN A 237 -4.27 12.71 -21.07
CA ASN A 237 -4.69 12.36 -19.72
C ASN A 237 -3.57 11.75 -18.85
N ASN A 238 -2.40 11.46 -19.40
CA ASN A 238 -1.24 10.94 -18.66
C ASN A 238 -0.33 12.03 -18.08
N PHE A 239 -0.68 13.29 -18.29
CA PHE A 239 0.19 14.42 -18.00
C PHE A 239 -0.12 15.05 -16.65
N CYS A 240 0.81 14.96 -15.69
CA CYS A 240 0.75 15.65 -14.40
C CYS A 240 1.95 16.58 -14.27
N VAL A 241 1.76 17.78 -13.74
CA VAL A 241 2.86 18.75 -13.55
C VAL A 241 2.81 19.33 -12.15
N VAL A 242 3.93 19.33 -11.44
CA VAL A 242 4.14 20.10 -10.22
C VAL A 242 5.03 21.29 -10.52
N THR A 243 4.60 22.47 -10.08
CA THR A 243 5.27 23.75 -10.27
C THR A 243 4.72 24.75 -9.23
N GLY A 244 5.05 26.04 -9.34
CA GLY A 244 4.46 27.07 -8.49
C GLY A 244 4.31 28.41 -9.19
N ASP A 245 3.83 29.39 -8.44
CA ASP A 245 3.61 30.77 -8.89
C ASP A 245 4.75 31.74 -8.51
N GLY A 246 5.80 31.22 -7.88
CA GLY A 246 7.05 31.93 -7.61
C GLY A 246 7.88 32.16 -8.88
N THR A 247 9.06 32.79 -8.74
CA THR A 247 9.89 33.18 -9.90
C THR A 247 11.37 32.90 -9.78
N ASP A 248 11.80 32.15 -8.76
CA ASP A 248 13.22 32.09 -8.46
C ASP A 248 13.67 30.68 -8.12
N LEU A 249 13.84 29.87 -9.18
CA LEU A 249 14.52 28.58 -9.08
C LEU A 249 16.01 28.75 -8.72
N ALA A 250 16.61 29.89 -9.08
CA ALA A 250 18.00 30.19 -8.75
C ALA A 250 18.22 30.24 -7.22
N LYS A 251 17.24 30.74 -6.45
CA LYS A 251 17.26 30.62 -4.98
C LYS A 251 17.34 29.18 -4.48
N LEU A 252 16.65 28.24 -5.13
CA LEU A 252 16.72 26.83 -4.74
C LEU A 252 18.08 26.23 -5.13
N GLU A 253 18.60 26.60 -6.31
CA GLU A 253 19.94 26.22 -6.77
C GLU A 253 21.04 26.69 -5.81
N ASP A 254 20.96 27.93 -5.31
CA ASP A 254 21.89 28.46 -4.31
C ASP A 254 21.92 27.61 -3.03
N LYS A 255 20.77 27.08 -2.61
CA LYS A 255 20.70 26.15 -1.46
C LYS A 255 21.36 24.82 -1.78
N VAL A 256 21.16 24.27 -2.99
CA VAL A 256 21.84 23.03 -3.42
C VAL A 256 23.35 23.24 -3.51
N ARG A 257 23.82 24.40 -4.00
CA ARG A 257 25.25 24.77 -4.00
C ARG A 257 25.84 24.80 -2.60
N ARG A 258 25.12 25.36 -1.63
CA ARG A 258 25.52 25.38 -0.22
C ARG A 258 25.64 23.97 0.34
N ILE A 259 24.63 23.11 0.13
CA ILE A 259 24.66 21.71 0.55
C ILE A 259 25.86 20.96 -0.05
N TRP A 260 26.06 21.09 -1.36
CA TRP A 260 27.18 20.45 -2.06
C TRP A 260 28.53 20.93 -1.52
N ALA A 261 28.66 22.23 -1.28
CA ALA A 261 29.86 22.83 -0.74
C ALA A 261 30.16 22.36 0.69
N THR A 262 29.15 22.31 1.57
CA THR A 262 29.29 21.80 2.94
C THR A 262 29.75 20.36 2.95
N ALA A 263 29.13 19.49 2.14
CA ALA A 263 29.54 18.09 2.01
C ALA A 263 30.99 17.94 1.51
N LYS A 264 31.40 18.79 0.55
CA LYS A 264 32.77 18.80 0.04
C LYS A 264 33.78 19.26 1.09
N VAL A 265 33.49 20.33 1.84
CA VAL A 265 34.35 20.80 2.93
C VAL A 265 34.47 19.74 4.01
N MET A 266 33.37 19.08 4.38
CA MET A 266 33.39 17.99 5.36
C MET A 266 34.29 16.83 4.92
N GLN A 267 34.25 16.46 3.64
CA GLN A 267 35.13 15.43 3.10
C GLN A 267 36.62 15.85 3.14
N GLU A 268 36.93 17.10 2.79
CA GLU A 268 38.30 17.62 2.79
C GLU A 268 38.86 17.84 4.20
N ASP A 269 38.01 18.16 5.18
CA ASP A 269 38.40 18.39 6.58
C ASP A 269 38.59 17.10 7.39
N GLY A 270 38.54 15.93 6.75
CA GLY A 270 38.79 14.63 7.38
C GLY A 270 37.54 13.78 7.66
N GLY A 271 36.37 14.19 7.15
CA GLY A 271 35.11 13.46 7.31
C GLY A 271 34.73 13.30 8.79
N GLU A 272 34.43 12.07 9.19
CA GLU A 272 34.09 11.72 10.58
C GLU A 272 35.21 11.99 11.60
N ARG A 273 36.44 12.24 11.15
CA ARG A 273 37.58 12.59 12.01
C ARG A 273 37.89 14.09 12.00
N SER A 274 37.04 14.90 11.37
CA SER A 274 37.21 16.35 11.33
C SER A 274 37.18 16.93 12.74
N PRO A 275 38.11 17.83 13.10
CA PRO A 275 38.06 18.56 14.36
C PRO A 275 36.87 19.55 14.42
N ASN A 276 36.26 19.87 13.28
CA ASN A 276 35.14 20.78 13.15
C ASN A 276 33.82 20.09 12.80
N LEU A 277 33.74 18.77 13.02
CA LEU A 277 32.60 17.95 12.59
C LEU A 277 31.25 18.54 13.07
N ALA A 278 31.17 18.95 14.35
CA ALA A 278 29.93 19.48 14.91
C ALA A 278 29.43 20.76 14.20
N GLU A 279 30.33 21.67 13.82
CA GLU A 279 29.97 22.90 13.10
C GLU A 279 29.53 22.59 11.65
N LEU A 280 30.18 21.62 11.01
CA LEU A 280 29.84 21.18 9.66
C LEU A 280 28.51 20.42 9.62
N GLU A 281 28.20 19.63 10.65
CA GLU A 281 26.91 18.95 10.81
C GLU A 281 25.77 19.95 11.03
N GLU A 282 25.95 20.95 11.92
CA GLU A 282 24.96 22.02 12.14
C GLU A 282 24.69 22.83 10.86
N GLU A 283 25.75 23.14 10.10
CA GLU A 283 25.64 23.83 8.82
C GLU A 283 24.96 22.96 7.75
N ALA A 284 25.22 21.65 7.74
CA ALA A 284 24.55 20.72 6.83
C ALA A 284 23.04 20.61 7.15
N GLU A 285 22.68 20.48 8.42
CA GLU A 285 21.28 20.46 8.87
C GLU A 285 20.55 21.77 8.52
N THR A 286 21.23 22.91 8.74
CA THR A 286 20.68 24.23 8.39
C THR A 286 20.45 24.37 6.88
N ALA A 287 21.43 23.96 6.07
CA ALA A 287 21.31 23.99 4.61
C ALA A 287 20.18 23.09 4.09
N GLU A 288 20.00 21.91 4.67
CA GLU A 288 18.90 20.98 4.37
C GLU A 288 17.53 21.58 4.75
N PHE A 289 17.40 22.15 5.94
CA PHE A 289 16.17 22.79 6.39
C PHE A 289 15.77 23.98 5.50
N GLU A 290 16.74 24.83 5.16
CA GLU A 290 16.51 25.96 4.24
C GLU A 290 16.12 25.51 2.83
N PHE A 291 16.74 24.44 2.32
CA PHE A 291 16.38 23.84 1.03
C PHE A 291 14.94 23.33 1.03
N ASN A 292 14.57 22.51 2.02
CA ASN A 292 13.21 21.97 2.12
C ASN A 292 12.16 23.07 2.28
N SER A 293 12.43 24.06 3.12
CA SER A 293 11.57 25.24 3.29
C SER A 293 11.40 26.01 1.99
N SER A 294 12.48 26.18 1.21
CA SER A 294 12.43 26.84 -0.09
C SER A 294 11.64 26.01 -1.11
N LEU A 295 11.85 24.69 -1.14
CA LEU A 295 11.15 23.75 -2.01
C LEU A 295 9.63 23.76 -1.75
N ILE A 296 9.21 23.72 -0.48
CA ILE A 296 7.79 23.76 -0.08
C ILE A 296 7.12 25.04 -0.59
N ASN A 297 7.79 26.18 -0.45
CA ASN A 297 7.26 27.46 -0.90
C ASN A 297 7.25 27.58 -2.43
N LEU A 298 8.24 26.98 -3.09
CA LEU A 298 8.41 27.05 -4.54
C LEU A 298 7.40 26.19 -5.30
N PHE A 299 7.10 24.98 -4.81
CA PHE A 299 6.20 24.03 -5.45
C PHE A 299 4.85 23.97 -4.72
N ASN A 300 3.92 24.82 -5.15
CA ASN A 300 2.64 25.02 -4.48
C ASN A 300 1.42 24.75 -5.38
N ARG A 301 1.62 24.25 -6.61
CA ARG A 301 0.54 23.90 -7.54
C ARG A 301 0.81 22.56 -8.23
N VAL A 302 -0.26 21.79 -8.41
CA VAL A 302 -0.29 20.64 -9.30
C VAL A 302 -1.27 20.92 -10.44
N TYR A 303 -0.79 20.81 -11.68
CA TYR A 303 -1.59 20.93 -12.89
C TYR A 303 -1.93 19.54 -13.43
N TYR A 304 -3.17 19.42 -13.90
CA TYR A 304 -3.71 18.17 -14.43
C TYR A 304 -4.64 18.42 -15.63
N PRO A 305 -4.84 17.41 -16.49
CA PRO A 305 -5.65 17.51 -17.70
C PRO A 305 -7.12 17.53 -17.33
N ALA A 306 -7.83 18.54 -17.81
CA ALA A 306 -9.26 18.68 -17.60
C ALA A 306 -9.92 19.39 -18.79
N ARG A 307 -11.24 19.27 -18.87
CA ARG A 307 -12.03 20.10 -19.77
C ARG A 307 -12.30 21.44 -19.10
N LEU A 308 -11.77 22.52 -19.64
CA LEU A 308 -11.84 23.84 -19.03
C LEU A 308 -13.29 24.37 -19.08
N PRO A 309 -13.80 24.97 -17.99
CA PRO A 309 -15.17 25.52 -17.95
C PRO A 309 -15.39 26.63 -18.98
N LYS A 310 -14.35 27.43 -19.25
CA LYS A 310 -14.36 28.48 -20.26
C LYS A 310 -13.96 27.89 -21.61
N GLY A 311 -14.87 27.95 -22.58
CA GLY A 311 -14.62 27.49 -23.96
C GLY A 311 -14.80 26.00 -24.19
N GLY A 312 -14.91 25.17 -23.14
CA GLY A 312 -15.17 23.74 -23.27
C GLY A 312 -14.09 23.00 -24.05
N VAL A 313 -12.85 23.50 -24.02
CA VAL A 313 -11.67 22.90 -24.65
C VAL A 313 -10.87 22.10 -23.62
N ASP A 314 -10.13 21.13 -24.11
CA ASP A 314 -9.21 20.36 -23.26
C ASP A 314 -7.99 21.22 -22.94
N GLY A 315 -7.62 21.29 -21.67
CA GLY A 315 -6.53 22.13 -21.17
C GLY A 315 -6.03 21.68 -19.81
N LEU A 316 -5.24 22.53 -19.16
CA LEU A 316 -4.70 22.29 -17.83
C LEU A 316 -5.49 23.06 -16.77
N ALA A 317 -6.08 22.31 -15.83
CA ALA A 317 -6.57 22.87 -14.56
C ALA A 317 -5.48 22.71 -13.49
N TYR A 318 -5.60 23.42 -12.37
CA TYR A 318 -4.68 23.28 -11.25
C TYR A 318 -5.40 23.09 -9.92
N ALA A 319 -4.72 22.44 -8.99
CA ALA A 319 -5.06 22.39 -7.58
C ALA A 319 -3.90 22.94 -6.75
N ALA A 320 -4.22 23.50 -5.59
CA ALA A 320 -3.20 23.92 -4.64
C ALA A 320 -2.48 22.67 -4.08
N LEU A 321 -1.16 22.65 -4.20
CA LEU A 321 -0.30 21.62 -3.63
C LEU A 321 0.20 22.10 -2.28
N LYS A 322 0.06 21.27 -1.25
CA LYS A 322 0.58 21.56 0.09
C LYS A 322 1.63 20.52 0.45
N LEU A 323 2.89 20.88 0.26
CA LEU A 323 4.00 20.08 0.74
C LEU A 323 4.19 20.31 2.24
N VAL A 324 4.41 19.22 2.99
CA VAL A 324 4.57 19.26 4.44
C VAL A 324 5.74 18.38 4.83
N GLU A 325 6.64 18.91 5.64
CA GLU A 325 7.66 18.10 6.31
C GLU A 325 7.02 17.21 7.37
N ARG A 326 7.31 15.91 7.30
CA ARG A 326 6.94 14.95 8.34
C ARG A 326 8.21 14.37 8.95
N ARG A 327 8.30 14.41 10.27
CA ARG A 327 9.31 13.63 10.99
C ARG A 327 8.93 12.15 10.93
N SER A 328 9.92 11.30 10.68
CA SER A 328 9.74 9.86 10.82
C SER A 328 9.36 9.53 12.28
N LYS A 329 8.54 8.50 12.48
CA LYS A 329 8.10 8.06 13.81
C LYS A 329 9.27 7.64 14.72
N ASP A 330 10.43 7.35 14.14
CA ASP A 330 11.62 6.86 14.84
C ASP A 330 12.70 7.95 15.07
N GLY A 331 12.34 9.23 15.02
CA GLY A 331 13.30 10.33 15.20
C GLY A 331 14.28 10.50 14.03
N GLY A 332 14.00 9.86 12.89
CA GLY A 332 14.76 10.04 11.64
C GLY A 332 14.56 11.43 11.00
N PRO A 333 15.31 11.74 9.93
CA PRO A 333 15.28 13.05 9.29
C PRO A 333 13.88 13.44 8.83
N ALA A 334 13.58 14.74 8.82
CA ALA A 334 12.34 15.25 8.24
C ALA A 334 12.33 14.93 6.75
N THR A 335 11.22 14.37 6.27
CA THR A 335 11.04 14.02 4.85
C THR A 335 9.76 14.67 4.31
N ILE A 336 9.77 14.97 3.02
CA ILE A 336 8.60 15.49 2.31
C ILE A 336 8.04 14.34 1.46
N ASP A 337 6.79 13.95 1.71
CA ASP A 337 6.06 12.97 0.88
C ASP A 337 5.29 13.73 -0.21
N GLY A 338 5.98 14.02 -1.32
CA GLY A 338 5.41 14.75 -2.46
C GLY A 338 4.31 13.98 -3.16
N GLU A 339 4.40 12.64 -3.22
CA GLU A 339 3.35 11.79 -3.78
C GLU A 339 2.04 11.94 -2.98
N ALA A 340 2.11 11.94 -1.65
CA ALA A 340 0.92 12.08 -0.79
C ALA A 340 0.27 13.46 -0.98
N ALA A 341 1.09 14.51 -1.07
CA ALA A 341 0.59 15.86 -1.31
C ALA A 341 -0.10 15.99 -2.67
N VAL A 342 0.44 15.35 -3.71
CA VAL A 342 -0.19 15.32 -5.05
C VAL A 342 -1.50 14.52 -5.01
N GLU A 343 -1.51 13.36 -4.35
CA GLU A 343 -2.73 12.56 -4.17
C GLU A 343 -3.82 13.34 -3.43
N GLU A 344 -3.49 14.04 -2.35
CA GLU A 344 -4.41 14.88 -1.59
C GLU A 344 -4.95 16.04 -2.44
N ALA A 345 -4.08 16.74 -3.17
CA ALA A 345 -4.48 17.87 -4.01
C ALA A 345 -5.41 17.45 -5.16
N LEU A 346 -5.15 16.30 -5.78
CA LEU A 346 -5.95 15.80 -6.91
C LEU A 346 -7.24 15.08 -6.48
N SER A 347 -7.28 14.53 -5.27
CA SER A 347 -8.48 13.88 -4.71
C SER A 347 -9.44 14.85 -4.03
N ALA A 348 -8.97 16.04 -3.66
CA ALA A 348 -9.81 17.09 -3.08
C ALA A 348 -11.02 17.44 -3.97
N THR A 349 -12.16 17.79 -3.36
CA THR A 349 -13.44 18.10 -4.03
C THR A 349 -13.34 19.18 -5.11
N GLY A 350 -12.40 20.11 -4.98
CA GLY A 350 -12.17 21.16 -5.98
C GLY A 350 -11.56 20.65 -7.29
N ALA A 351 -10.78 19.56 -7.24
CA ALA A 351 -10.16 18.96 -8.41
C ALA A 351 -10.90 17.70 -8.87
N SER A 352 -11.19 16.79 -7.94
CA SER A 352 -11.83 15.49 -8.16
C SER A 352 -11.26 14.74 -9.37
N LYS A 353 -9.95 14.91 -9.60
CA LYS A 353 -9.25 14.30 -10.73
C LYS A 353 -8.82 12.89 -10.37
N LEU A 354 -8.39 12.65 -9.14
CA LEU A 354 -7.98 11.34 -8.64
C LEU A 354 -9.05 10.77 -7.70
N ILE A 355 -9.49 9.53 -7.93
CA ILE A 355 -10.46 8.84 -7.06
C ILE A 355 -9.78 7.63 -6.46
N LEU A 356 -9.46 7.71 -5.17
CA LEU A 356 -8.71 6.68 -4.43
C LEU A 356 -9.61 5.59 -3.84
N ASP A 357 -10.80 5.97 -3.35
CA ASP A 357 -11.70 5.04 -2.68
C ASP A 357 -12.64 4.37 -3.69
N LEU A 358 -12.34 3.12 -4.02
CA LEU A 358 -13.17 2.26 -4.86
C LEU A 358 -13.95 1.22 -4.04
N THR A 359 -14.01 1.37 -2.72
CA THR A 359 -14.73 0.44 -1.83
C THR A 359 -16.20 0.82 -1.65
N ALA A 360 -16.50 2.12 -1.74
CA ALA A 360 -17.86 2.63 -1.59
C ALA A 360 -18.73 2.35 -2.84
N GLU A 361 -19.91 1.77 -2.62
CA GLU A 361 -20.85 1.43 -3.70
C GLU A 361 -21.31 2.66 -4.50
N GLN A 362 -21.55 3.80 -3.83
CA GLN A 362 -21.91 5.04 -4.53
C GLN A 362 -20.80 5.50 -5.48
N THR A 363 -19.54 5.41 -5.08
CA THR A 363 -18.39 5.78 -5.91
C THR A 363 -18.29 4.87 -7.13
N LEU A 364 -18.37 3.55 -6.92
CA LEU A 364 -18.37 2.57 -8.01
C LEU A 364 -19.53 2.77 -8.99
N SER A 365 -20.74 3.03 -8.48
CA SER A 365 -21.92 3.29 -9.31
C SER A 365 -21.79 4.58 -10.13
N GLY A 366 -21.25 5.64 -9.53
CA GLY A 366 -20.96 6.91 -10.22
C GLY A 366 -19.89 6.75 -11.30
N LEU A 367 -18.81 6.02 -11.00
CA LEU A 367 -17.74 5.70 -11.95
C LEU A 367 -18.22 4.82 -13.10
N ARG A 368 -19.06 3.81 -12.81
CA ARG A 368 -19.71 2.97 -13.83
C ARG A 368 -20.53 3.83 -14.79
N THR A 369 -21.40 4.67 -14.27
CA THR A 369 -22.25 5.56 -15.08
C THR A 369 -21.40 6.50 -15.94
N ARG A 370 -20.31 7.05 -15.37
CA ARG A 370 -19.36 7.87 -16.12
C ARG A 370 -18.63 7.06 -17.20
N ALA A 371 -18.26 5.81 -16.93
CA ALA A 371 -17.61 4.93 -17.91
C ALA A 371 -18.56 4.66 -19.09
N GLU A 372 -19.82 4.33 -18.79
CA GLU A 372 -20.87 4.08 -19.78
C GLU A 372 -21.20 5.31 -20.66
N ASP A 373 -20.98 6.53 -20.15
CA ASP A 373 -21.17 7.79 -20.87
C ASP A 373 -19.92 8.17 -21.70
N GLN A 374 -18.73 8.02 -21.13
CA GLN A 374 -17.50 8.61 -21.70
C GLN A 374 -16.61 7.62 -22.44
N LEU A 375 -16.66 6.33 -22.08
CA LEU A 375 -15.75 5.29 -22.58
C LEU A 375 -16.46 4.27 -23.49
N TRP A 376 -17.79 4.17 -23.42
CA TRP A 376 -18.58 3.40 -24.38
C TRP A 376 -18.79 4.20 -25.68
N GLY A 377 -18.99 3.48 -26.80
CA GLY A 377 -19.42 4.10 -28.04
C GLY A 377 -20.82 4.74 -27.85
N THR A 378 -21.05 5.91 -28.45
CA THR A 378 -22.27 6.73 -28.25
C THR A 378 -23.58 6.01 -28.56
N THR A 379 -23.56 4.94 -29.37
CA THR A 379 -24.75 4.14 -29.73
C THR A 379 -24.58 2.65 -29.41
N GLU A 380 -23.43 2.24 -28.88
CA GLU A 380 -23.10 0.83 -28.71
C GLU A 380 -23.41 0.36 -27.29
N ARG A 381 -24.19 -0.73 -27.17
CA ARG A 381 -24.41 -1.42 -25.89
C ARG A 381 -23.27 -2.40 -25.56
N LYS A 382 -22.58 -2.88 -26.59
CA LYS A 382 -21.49 -3.85 -26.50
C LYS A 382 -20.22 -3.20 -27.05
N THR A 383 -19.15 -3.18 -26.25
CA THR A 383 -17.84 -2.61 -26.64
C THR A 383 -16.73 -3.58 -26.27
N ARG A 384 -15.62 -3.57 -27.03
CA ARG A 384 -14.42 -4.33 -26.64
C ARG A 384 -13.82 -3.69 -25.40
N TRP A 385 -13.43 -4.49 -24.40
CA TRP A 385 -12.87 -3.94 -23.15
C TRP A 385 -11.58 -3.13 -23.39
N LYS A 386 -10.73 -3.60 -24.30
CA LYS A 386 -9.52 -2.89 -24.71
C LYS A 386 -9.80 -1.47 -25.24
N ASP A 387 -10.91 -1.28 -25.96
CA ASP A 387 -11.28 0.04 -26.48
C ASP A 387 -11.73 0.98 -25.34
N VAL A 388 -12.31 0.43 -24.27
CA VAL A 388 -12.66 1.18 -23.05
C VAL A 388 -11.38 1.65 -22.33
N GLU A 389 -10.38 0.77 -22.21
CA GLU A 389 -9.06 1.10 -21.67
C GLU A 389 -8.37 2.18 -22.52
N GLU A 390 -8.37 2.04 -23.84
CA GLU A 390 -7.79 3.03 -24.76
C GLU A 390 -8.52 4.37 -24.69
N ARG A 391 -9.84 4.40 -24.49
CA ARG A 391 -10.61 5.65 -24.32
C ARG A 391 -10.45 6.29 -22.95
N ALA A 392 -9.94 5.57 -21.94
CA ALA A 392 -9.67 6.11 -20.60
C ALA A 392 -8.56 7.18 -20.60
N ILE A 393 -7.83 7.35 -21.71
CA ILE A 393 -6.91 8.46 -21.95
C ILE A 393 -7.63 9.81 -22.24
N ASN A 394 -8.96 9.84 -22.17
CA ASN A 394 -9.75 11.06 -22.29
C ASN A 394 -9.52 11.98 -21.07
N VAL A 395 -9.23 13.26 -21.29
CA VAL A 395 -8.98 14.23 -20.19
C VAL A 395 -10.16 14.38 -19.22
N ARG A 396 -11.37 14.05 -19.66
CA ARG A 396 -12.58 14.03 -18.82
C ARG A 396 -12.62 12.81 -17.90
N TRP A 397 -11.91 11.73 -18.21
CA TRP A 397 -11.88 10.55 -17.35
C TRP A 397 -11.02 10.84 -16.10
N PRO A 398 -11.51 10.52 -14.88
CA PRO A 398 -10.72 10.65 -13.67
C PRO A 398 -9.59 9.63 -13.65
N TRP A 399 -8.52 9.95 -12.94
CA TRP A 399 -7.47 9.01 -12.60
C TRP A 399 -7.93 8.07 -11.50
N LEU A 400 -7.61 6.80 -11.68
CA LEU A 400 -7.89 5.73 -10.74
C LEU A 400 -6.58 5.05 -10.37
N PRO A 401 -6.48 4.46 -9.16
CA PRO A 401 -5.41 3.56 -8.79
C PRO A 401 -5.19 2.44 -9.82
N LEU A 402 -4.06 1.75 -9.69
CA LEU A 402 -3.75 0.60 -10.53
C LEU A 402 -4.90 -0.41 -10.50
N ARG A 403 -5.36 -0.87 -11.68
CA ARG A 403 -6.53 -1.76 -11.85
C ARG A 403 -7.89 -1.17 -11.45
N GLY A 404 -8.01 0.14 -11.20
CA GLY A 404 -9.29 0.73 -10.80
C GLY A 404 -10.40 0.55 -11.85
N LEU A 405 -10.06 0.51 -13.15
CA LEU A 405 -11.03 0.21 -14.21
C LEU A 405 -11.50 -1.26 -14.17
N ASP A 406 -10.61 -2.20 -13.83
CA ASP A 406 -10.95 -3.61 -13.64
C ASP A 406 -11.84 -3.83 -12.41
N GLU A 407 -11.68 -3.02 -11.36
CA GLU A 407 -12.54 -3.05 -10.18
C GLU A 407 -13.96 -2.58 -10.52
N ILE A 408 -14.10 -1.51 -11.31
CA ILE A 408 -15.39 -1.07 -11.84
C ILE A 408 -16.02 -2.20 -12.67
N LYS A 409 -15.25 -2.85 -13.57
CA LYS A 409 -15.73 -3.99 -14.36
C LYS A 409 -16.21 -5.13 -13.46
N ARG A 410 -15.40 -5.53 -12.48
CA ARG A 410 -15.73 -6.64 -11.56
C ARG A 410 -17.00 -6.35 -10.78
N ALA A 411 -17.14 -5.14 -10.23
CA ALA A 411 -18.33 -4.75 -9.48
C ALA A 411 -19.59 -4.72 -10.36
N ALA A 412 -19.48 -4.17 -11.58
CA ALA A 412 -20.60 -4.13 -12.52
C ALA A 412 -21.04 -5.53 -12.99
N LEU A 413 -20.10 -6.46 -13.18
CA LEU A 413 -20.40 -7.86 -13.50
C LEU A 413 -21.03 -8.59 -12.30
N ALA A 414 -20.48 -8.42 -11.09
CA ALA A 414 -21.00 -9.05 -9.87
C ALA A 414 -22.44 -8.63 -9.56
N ASN A 415 -22.77 -7.37 -9.83
CA ASN A 415 -24.10 -6.81 -9.62
C ASN A 415 -25.05 -7.02 -10.83
N GLY A 416 -24.62 -7.77 -11.85
CA GLY A 416 -25.44 -8.07 -13.04
C GLY A 416 -25.77 -6.84 -13.90
N GLN A 417 -25.04 -5.74 -13.73
CA GLN A 417 -25.24 -4.47 -14.47
C GLN A 417 -24.58 -4.54 -15.84
N TRP A 418 -23.44 -5.23 -15.92
CA TRP A 418 -22.74 -5.58 -17.15
C TRP A 418 -22.75 -7.11 -17.36
N ARG A 419 -22.54 -7.56 -18.59
CA ARG A 419 -22.34 -8.97 -18.95
C ARG A 419 -21.06 -9.12 -19.77
N ASP A 420 -20.30 -10.17 -19.47
CA ASP A 420 -19.11 -10.59 -20.23
C ASP A 420 -19.43 -11.92 -20.92
N ASN A 421 -19.37 -11.94 -22.25
CA ASN A 421 -19.69 -13.14 -23.05
C ASN A 421 -18.47 -14.04 -23.28
N GLY A 422 -17.30 -13.71 -22.71
CA GLY A 422 -16.05 -14.47 -22.88
C GLY A 422 -15.35 -14.22 -24.22
N ASP A 423 -15.86 -13.32 -25.05
CA ASP A 423 -15.31 -12.91 -26.35
C ASP A 423 -14.46 -11.63 -26.27
N GLY A 424 -14.22 -11.12 -25.06
CA GLY A 424 -13.49 -9.87 -24.80
C GLY A 424 -14.35 -8.61 -24.93
N TYR A 425 -15.67 -8.75 -25.13
CA TYR A 425 -16.62 -7.64 -25.16
C TYR A 425 -17.49 -7.61 -23.90
N ILE A 426 -17.81 -6.39 -23.48
CA ILE A 426 -18.69 -6.12 -22.37
C ILE A 426 -19.97 -5.46 -22.87
N GLU A 427 -21.10 -6.00 -22.45
CA GLU A 427 -22.43 -5.47 -22.73
C GLU A 427 -23.00 -4.78 -21.48
N LYS A 428 -23.52 -3.55 -21.65
CA LYS A 428 -24.22 -2.82 -20.59
C LYS A 428 -25.74 -2.97 -20.69
N GLY A 429 -26.42 -2.95 -19.55
CA GLY A 429 -27.87 -2.98 -19.47
C GLY A 429 -28.56 -1.72 -20.03
N PRO A 430 -29.92 -1.67 -20.01
CA PRO A 430 -30.82 -2.70 -19.49
C PRO A 430 -30.87 -3.92 -20.43
N PHE A 431 -30.79 -5.10 -19.83
CA PHE A 431 -30.95 -6.38 -20.53
C PHE A 431 -32.44 -6.72 -20.69
N PRO A 432 -32.79 -7.58 -21.67
CA PRO A 432 -34.11 -8.18 -21.71
C PRO A 432 -34.45 -8.84 -20.37
N ALA A 433 -35.74 -8.82 -19.99
CA ALA A 433 -36.21 -9.50 -18.79
C ALA A 433 -35.75 -10.96 -18.81
N ALA A 434 -35.16 -11.42 -17.70
CA ALA A 434 -34.74 -12.80 -17.59
C ALA A 434 -35.95 -13.72 -17.77
N LYS A 435 -35.76 -14.86 -18.44
CA LYS A 435 -36.80 -15.88 -18.47
C LYS A 435 -36.92 -16.51 -17.08
N THR A 436 -38.12 -16.95 -16.72
CA THR A 436 -38.34 -17.67 -15.46
C THR A 436 -37.47 -18.93 -15.39
N SER A 437 -37.07 -19.35 -14.19
CA SER A 437 -36.38 -20.63 -14.01
C SER A 437 -36.71 -21.23 -12.64
N VAL A 438 -36.26 -22.46 -12.42
CA VAL A 438 -36.44 -23.18 -11.15
C VAL A 438 -35.08 -23.53 -10.58
N LYS A 439 -34.79 -23.04 -9.37
CA LYS A 439 -33.67 -23.53 -8.58
C LYS A 439 -34.13 -24.75 -7.80
N VAL A 440 -33.45 -25.88 -7.99
CA VAL A 440 -33.71 -27.13 -7.28
C VAL A 440 -32.54 -27.42 -6.34
N LEU A 441 -32.81 -27.50 -5.04
CA LEU A 441 -31.82 -27.80 -4.00
C LEU A 441 -32.20 -29.10 -3.27
N THR A 442 -31.31 -30.09 -3.25
CA THR A 442 -31.52 -31.29 -2.43
C THR A 442 -31.08 -31.00 -0.99
N ARG A 443 -32.04 -30.98 -0.06
CA ARG A 443 -31.81 -30.73 1.38
C ARG A 443 -31.37 -31.98 2.13
N ASN A 444 -31.98 -33.11 1.82
CA ASN A 444 -31.73 -34.38 2.49
C ASN A 444 -31.96 -35.55 1.53
N TYR A 445 -31.37 -36.70 1.85
CA TYR A 445 -31.59 -37.94 1.13
C TYR A 445 -31.57 -39.12 2.12
N ASP A 446 -32.61 -39.93 2.10
CA ASP A 446 -32.71 -41.16 2.87
C ASP A 446 -32.29 -42.36 2.01
N GLU A 447 -31.13 -42.94 2.31
CA GLU A 447 -30.59 -44.08 1.58
C GLU A 447 -31.44 -45.36 1.70
N GLN A 448 -32.23 -45.51 2.76
CA GLN A 448 -33.03 -46.72 2.99
C GLN A 448 -34.28 -46.75 2.10
N THR A 449 -34.86 -45.58 1.85
CA THR A 449 -36.07 -45.43 1.05
C THR A 449 -35.76 -44.97 -0.37
N GLY A 450 -34.66 -44.25 -0.58
CA GLY A 450 -34.34 -43.56 -1.84
C GLY A 450 -35.06 -42.21 -1.99
N THR A 451 -35.63 -41.71 -0.90
CA THR A 451 -36.41 -40.46 -0.89
C THR A 451 -35.49 -39.26 -0.68
N ALA A 452 -35.56 -38.29 -1.58
CA ALA A 452 -34.87 -37.00 -1.48
C ALA A 452 -35.84 -35.91 -1.04
N THR A 453 -35.46 -35.12 -0.03
CA THR A 453 -36.14 -33.87 0.29
C THR A 453 -35.55 -32.77 -0.59
N ILE A 454 -36.35 -32.22 -1.49
CA ILE A 454 -35.94 -31.12 -2.37
C ILE A 454 -36.64 -29.81 -1.99
N GLU A 455 -35.93 -28.71 -2.18
CA GLU A 455 -36.44 -27.36 -2.09
C GLU A 455 -36.41 -26.70 -3.46
N LEU A 456 -37.55 -26.14 -3.84
CA LEU A 456 -37.78 -25.51 -5.13
C LEU A 456 -37.95 -24.01 -4.92
N THR A 457 -37.31 -23.22 -5.77
CA THR A 457 -37.48 -21.77 -5.79
C THR A 457 -37.68 -21.31 -7.22
N ALA A 458 -38.80 -20.63 -7.49
CA ALA A 458 -39.01 -19.98 -8.76
C ALA A 458 -38.14 -18.71 -8.81
N THR A 459 -37.37 -18.54 -9.87
CA THR A 459 -36.60 -17.32 -10.13
C THR A 459 -37.28 -16.54 -11.24
N ASP A 460 -37.25 -15.21 -11.12
CA ASP A 460 -37.80 -14.29 -12.12
C ASP A 460 -39.29 -14.54 -12.46
N ALA A 461 -40.06 -15.12 -11.54
CA ALA A 461 -41.47 -15.47 -11.75
C ALA A 461 -42.47 -14.57 -10.98
N GLY A 462 -41.96 -13.49 -10.38
CA GLY A 462 -42.76 -12.61 -9.52
C GLY A 462 -43.23 -13.25 -8.20
N PRO A 463 -43.99 -12.52 -7.38
CA PRO A 463 -44.48 -13.01 -6.08
C PRO A 463 -45.52 -14.13 -6.21
N ASN A 464 -46.17 -14.26 -7.36
CA ASN A 464 -47.19 -15.27 -7.63
C ASN A 464 -46.66 -16.44 -8.49
N GLY A 465 -45.34 -16.58 -8.63
CA GLY A 465 -44.70 -17.59 -9.47
C GLY A 465 -45.18 -19.01 -9.14
N LYS A 466 -45.51 -19.78 -10.18
CA LYS A 466 -45.97 -21.18 -10.04
C LYS A 466 -44.93 -22.12 -10.61
N ILE A 467 -44.61 -23.17 -9.87
CA ILE A 467 -43.70 -24.22 -10.34
C ILE A 467 -44.56 -25.40 -10.79
N HIS A 468 -44.37 -25.82 -12.04
CA HIS A 468 -45.00 -27.00 -12.61
C HIS A 468 -43.97 -28.12 -12.71
N PHE A 469 -44.42 -29.38 -12.62
CA PHE A 469 -43.54 -30.54 -12.70
C PHE A 469 -44.08 -31.65 -13.60
N ALA A 470 -43.19 -32.43 -14.21
CA ALA A 470 -43.51 -33.64 -14.96
C ALA A 470 -42.34 -34.64 -14.91
N PRO A 471 -42.56 -35.95 -15.14
CA PRO A 471 -41.48 -36.94 -15.24
C PRO A 471 -40.64 -36.78 -16.52
N THR A 472 -41.11 -36.01 -17.50
CA THR A 472 -40.53 -35.85 -18.84
C THR A 472 -40.25 -34.38 -19.15
N SER A 473 -39.39 -34.12 -20.13
CA SER A 473 -38.90 -32.77 -20.47
C SER A 473 -39.96 -31.86 -21.13
N ASP A 474 -41.15 -32.37 -21.42
CA ASP A 474 -42.30 -31.63 -21.98
C ASP A 474 -43.15 -30.93 -20.91
N VAL A 475 -42.62 -30.77 -19.69
CA VAL A 475 -43.25 -29.99 -18.62
C VAL A 475 -43.57 -28.57 -19.11
N SER A 476 -44.77 -28.09 -18.80
CA SER A 476 -45.25 -26.78 -19.22
C SER A 476 -46.16 -26.16 -18.17
N GLY A 477 -46.63 -24.93 -18.39
CA GLY A 477 -47.64 -24.29 -17.55
C GLY A 477 -49.01 -24.99 -17.48
N LYS A 478 -49.21 -26.07 -18.26
CA LYS A 478 -50.39 -26.94 -18.20
C LYS A 478 -50.17 -28.18 -17.32
N SER A 479 -48.92 -28.49 -16.95
CA SER A 479 -48.58 -29.63 -16.09
C SER A 479 -49.05 -29.38 -14.65
N PRO A 480 -49.10 -30.41 -13.78
CA PRO A 480 -49.44 -30.23 -12.38
C PRO A 480 -48.54 -29.22 -11.66
N ILE A 481 -49.14 -28.42 -10.78
CA ILE A 481 -48.42 -27.44 -9.95
C ILE A 481 -47.84 -28.17 -8.74
N VAL A 482 -46.61 -27.83 -8.35
CA VAL A 482 -45.98 -28.31 -7.12
C VAL A 482 -46.76 -27.74 -5.93
N PRO A 483 -47.33 -28.58 -5.05
CA PRO A 483 -48.15 -28.11 -3.94
C PRO A 483 -47.32 -27.42 -2.85
N ASP A 484 -46.17 -28.00 -2.50
CA ASP A 484 -45.25 -27.50 -1.48
C ASP A 484 -43.85 -27.34 -2.07
N LEU A 485 -43.23 -26.19 -1.82
CA LEU A 485 -41.88 -25.87 -2.32
C LEU A 485 -40.79 -26.73 -1.66
N ILE A 486 -41.07 -27.33 -0.50
CA ILE A 486 -40.22 -28.32 0.16
C ILE A 486 -40.98 -29.64 0.16
N THR A 487 -40.49 -30.62 -0.58
CA THR A 487 -41.22 -31.86 -0.84
C THR A 487 -40.28 -33.06 -0.86
N ASP A 488 -40.76 -34.18 -0.33
CA ASP A 488 -40.09 -35.48 -0.37
C ASP A 488 -40.45 -36.21 -1.67
N ARG A 489 -39.43 -36.69 -2.38
CA ARG A 489 -39.55 -37.28 -3.72
C ARG A 489 -38.75 -38.56 -3.85
N ASP A 490 -39.39 -39.61 -4.35
CA ASP A 490 -38.78 -40.91 -4.66
C ASP A 490 -38.65 -41.13 -6.19
N GLU A 491 -39.10 -40.17 -7.00
CA GLU A 491 -38.93 -40.18 -8.44
C GLU A 491 -37.45 -40.09 -8.80
N THR A 492 -37.02 -40.80 -9.85
CA THR A 492 -35.61 -40.80 -10.26
C THR A 492 -35.24 -39.57 -11.08
N VAL A 493 -36.20 -39.07 -11.87
CA VAL A 493 -36.07 -37.86 -12.68
C VAL A 493 -37.37 -37.07 -12.60
N LEU A 494 -37.26 -35.76 -12.39
CA LEU A 494 -38.34 -34.81 -12.56
C LEU A 494 -37.85 -33.61 -13.36
N TRP A 495 -38.75 -32.99 -14.10
CA TRP A 495 -38.53 -31.75 -14.81
C TRP A 495 -39.44 -30.68 -14.23
N PHE A 496 -38.89 -29.49 -14.01
CA PHE A 496 -39.59 -28.37 -13.42
C PHE A 496 -39.58 -27.16 -14.36
N VAL A 497 -40.67 -26.40 -14.38
CA VAL A 497 -40.71 -25.10 -15.05
C VAL A 497 -41.43 -24.09 -14.17
N ALA A 498 -40.90 -22.88 -14.08
CA ALA A 498 -41.55 -21.78 -13.39
C ALA A 498 -42.37 -20.97 -14.39
N VAL A 499 -43.58 -20.57 -14.02
CA VAL A 499 -44.45 -19.71 -14.83
C VAL A 499 -44.76 -18.46 -14.01
N ASP A 500 -44.53 -17.29 -14.62
CA ASP A 500 -44.98 -15.99 -14.12
C ASP A 500 -46.43 -15.76 -14.57
N PRO A 501 -47.43 -15.80 -13.66
CA PRO A 501 -48.81 -15.55 -14.04
C PRO A 501 -49.08 -14.09 -14.41
N ASP A 502 -48.22 -13.16 -13.98
CA ASP A 502 -48.36 -11.72 -14.24
C ASP A 502 -47.82 -11.33 -15.63
N GLY A 503 -47.16 -12.27 -16.33
CA GLY A 503 -46.68 -12.10 -17.71
C GLY A 503 -45.53 -11.09 -17.87
N LYS A 504 -44.81 -10.76 -16.79
CA LYS A 504 -43.65 -9.85 -16.84
C LYS A 504 -42.42 -10.56 -17.38
N HIS A 505 -42.31 -11.86 -17.13
CA HIS A 505 -41.21 -12.70 -17.59
C HIS A 505 -41.72 -13.84 -18.47
N GLU A 506 -41.05 -14.08 -19.59
CA GLU A 506 -41.32 -15.24 -20.43
C GLU A 506 -40.94 -16.53 -19.69
N THR A 507 -41.67 -17.62 -19.96
CA THR A 507 -41.34 -18.94 -19.41
C THR A 507 -40.00 -19.44 -19.93
N GLY A 508 -39.08 -19.79 -19.04
CA GLY A 508 -37.79 -20.37 -19.40
C GLY A 508 -37.83 -21.88 -19.68
N GLU A 509 -36.66 -22.44 -19.94
CA GLU A 509 -36.50 -23.86 -20.26
C GLU A 509 -36.73 -24.75 -19.04
N PRO A 510 -37.27 -25.97 -19.22
CA PRO A 510 -37.39 -26.97 -18.17
C PRO A 510 -36.07 -27.31 -17.48
N VAL A 511 -36.07 -27.32 -16.15
CA VAL A 511 -34.93 -27.71 -15.32
C VAL A 511 -35.07 -29.18 -14.90
N LYS A 512 -34.09 -30.00 -15.29
CA LYS A 512 -34.01 -31.41 -14.89
C LYS A 512 -33.45 -31.54 -13.48
N TRP A 513 -34.17 -32.28 -12.65
CA TRP A 513 -33.66 -32.82 -11.39
C TRP A 513 -33.47 -34.34 -11.53
N THR A 514 -32.39 -34.83 -10.95
CA THR A 514 -32.08 -36.26 -10.89
C THR A 514 -31.88 -36.65 -9.43
N ASN A 515 -32.57 -37.70 -9.00
CA ASN A 515 -32.37 -38.29 -7.69
C ASN A 515 -31.10 -39.16 -7.67
N THR A 516 -30.70 -39.60 -6.48
CA THR A 516 -29.60 -40.56 -6.28
C THR A 516 -30.16 -41.98 -6.23
N LEU A 517 -29.42 -42.94 -6.79
CA LEU A 517 -29.72 -44.36 -6.63
C LEU A 517 -28.78 -44.97 -5.57
N THR A 518 -29.35 -45.64 -4.57
CA THR A 518 -28.59 -46.38 -3.55
C THR A 518 -28.68 -47.88 -3.81
N LEU A 519 -27.54 -48.48 -4.17
CA LEU A 519 -27.37 -49.93 -4.17
C LEU A 519 -27.06 -50.42 -2.75
N THR A 520 -27.79 -51.44 -2.30
CA THR A 520 -27.54 -52.14 -1.04
C THR A 520 -27.48 -53.64 -1.23
N TYR A 521 -26.91 -54.35 -0.27
CA TYR A 521 -26.79 -55.80 -0.27
C TYR A 521 -27.15 -56.39 1.09
N GLU A 522 -27.74 -57.57 1.10
CA GLU A 522 -28.12 -58.32 2.29
C GLU A 522 -27.62 -59.77 2.15
N PRO A 523 -26.53 -60.14 2.85
CA PRO A 523 -26.08 -61.53 2.94
C PRO A 523 -27.09 -62.40 3.70
N LYS A 524 -27.39 -63.59 3.18
CA LYS A 524 -28.27 -64.59 3.80
C LYS A 524 -27.56 -65.94 3.86
N GLU A 525 -27.61 -66.57 5.03
CA GLU A 525 -27.14 -67.93 5.22
C GLU A 525 -28.31 -68.80 5.68
N VAL A 526 -28.66 -69.80 4.86
CA VAL A 526 -29.76 -70.72 5.15
C VAL A 526 -29.26 -72.14 4.97
N MET A 527 -29.34 -72.95 6.02
CA MET A 527 -28.89 -74.36 6.02
C MET A 527 -27.45 -74.54 5.48
N GLY A 528 -26.55 -73.62 5.80
CA GLY A 528 -25.13 -73.66 5.37
C GLY A 528 -24.87 -73.22 3.92
N LYS A 529 -25.90 -72.76 3.18
CA LYS A 529 -25.74 -72.12 1.87
C LYS A 529 -25.79 -70.60 2.00
N ARG A 530 -24.76 -69.94 1.47
CA ARG A 530 -24.62 -68.48 1.46
C ARG A 530 -25.21 -67.90 0.18
N SER A 531 -25.96 -66.82 0.31
CA SER A 531 -26.48 -66.04 -0.82
C SER A 531 -26.48 -64.55 -0.49
N VAL A 532 -26.57 -63.68 -1.49
CA VAL A 532 -26.68 -62.23 -1.30
C VAL A 532 -27.86 -61.70 -2.10
N ALA A 533 -28.75 -60.98 -1.43
CA ALA A 533 -29.78 -60.22 -2.09
C ALA A 533 -29.26 -58.80 -2.36
N LEU A 534 -29.38 -58.32 -3.59
CA LEU A 534 -29.15 -56.92 -3.94
C LEU A 534 -30.49 -56.18 -3.99
N THR A 535 -30.49 -54.92 -3.55
CA THR A 535 -31.61 -54.01 -3.77
C THR A 535 -31.11 -52.64 -4.24
N VAL A 536 -31.97 -51.92 -4.95
CA VAL A 536 -31.73 -50.53 -5.33
C VAL A 536 -32.89 -49.69 -4.86
N LYS A 537 -32.57 -48.53 -4.27
CA LYS A 537 -33.53 -47.53 -3.81
C LYS A 537 -33.33 -46.23 -4.60
N PRO A 538 -34.40 -45.49 -4.95
CA PRO A 538 -35.81 -45.84 -4.74
C PRO A 538 -36.29 -46.99 -5.63
N ARG A 539 -35.79 -47.07 -6.87
CA ARG A 539 -36.10 -48.13 -7.85
C ARG A 539 -34.98 -48.26 -8.90
N GLY A 540 -35.00 -49.33 -9.69
CA GLY A 540 -34.10 -49.49 -10.84
C GLY A 540 -33.78 -50.94 -11.19
N ASN A 541 -33.18 -51.13 -12.35
CA ASN A 541 -32.73 -52.45 -12.82
C ASN A 541 -31.29 -52.69 -12.40
N ILE A 542 -31.02 -53.83 -11.75
CA ILE A 542 -29.69 -54.18 -11.28
C ILE A 542 -29.03 -55.17 -12.25
N ARG A 543 -27.74 -54.95 -12.55
CA ARG A 543 -26.84 -55.90 -13.20
C ARG A 543 -25.65 -56.18 -12.29
N TRP A 544 -25.09 -57.38 -12.37
CA TRP A 544 -23.98 -57.77 -11.51
C TRP A 544 -23.05 -58.79 -12.14
N ASN A 545 -21.81 -58.86 -11.63
CA ASN A 545 -20.86 -59.93 -11.89
C ASN A 545 -19.99 -60.20 -10.65
N THR A 546 -19.16 -61.23 -10.72
CA THR A 546 -18.18 -61.60 -9.69
C THR A 546 -16.75 -61.75 -10.25
N ASP A 547 -16.58 -61.48 -11.54
CA ASP A 547 -15.31 -61.65 -12.26
C ASP A 547 -14.52 -60.34 -12.41
N GLY A 548 -15.07 -59.22 -11.94
CA GLY A 548 -14.44 -57.90 -12.04
C GLY A 548 -14.53 -57.25 -13.41
N THR A 549 -15.33 -57.80 -14.34
CA THR A 549 -15.67 -57.13 -15.59
C THR A 549 -16.54 -55.89 -15.32
N ASN A 550 -16.78 -55.05 -16.34
CA ASN A 550 -17.63 -53.87 -16.17
C ASN A 550 -19.04 -54.28 -15.69
N PRO A 551 -19.51 -53.82 -14.51
CA PRO A 551 -20.79 -54.26 -13.95
C PRO A 551 -22.00 -53.87 -14.81
N ARG A 552 -21.87 -52.85 -15.68
CA ARG A 552 -22.90 -52.48 -16.65
C ARG A 552 -23.17 -53.58 -17.68
N GLU A 553 -22.15 -54.36 -18.03
CA GLU A 553 -22.26 -55.53 -18.93
C GLU A 553 -22.55 -56.82 -18.17
N GLY A 554 -22.73 -56.74 -16.85
CA GLY A 554 -23.03 -57.86 -15.98
C GLY A 554 -24.39 -58.53 -16.29
N LYS A 555 -24.61 -59.67 -15.63
CA LYS A 555 -25.85 -60.44 -15.72
C LYS A 555 -27.00 -59.68 -15.06
N PRO A 556 -28.20 -59.67 -15.64
CA PRO A 556 -29.38 -59.11 -14.97
C PRO A 556 -29.63 -59.79 -13.61
N TYR A 557 -29.89 -58.99 -12.59
CA TYR A 557 -30.23 -59.48 -11.26
C TYR A 557 -31.69 -59.94 -11.23
N THR A 558 -31.92 -61.24 -11.06
CA THR A 558 -33.27 -61.84 -11.02
C THR A 558 -33.62 -62.48 -9.68
N GLY A 559 -32.74 -62.38 -8.67
CA GLY A 559 -32.92 -62.98 -7.35
C GLY A 559 -31.60 -63.17 -6.61
N PRO A 560 -31.61 -63.69 -5.36
CA PRO A 560 -30.43 -63.83 -4.53
C PRO A 560 -29.28 -64.57 -5.23
N ILE A 561 -28.08 -64.01 -5.16
CA ILE A 561 -26.86 -64.50 -5.79
C ILE A 561 -26.25 -65.60 -4.91
N PRO A 562 -26.08 -66.84 -5.38
CA PRO A 562 -25.43 -67.89 -4.59
C PRO A 562 -23.93 -67.62 -4.46
N ILE A 563 -23.39 -67.74 -3.25
CA ILE A 563 -21.95 -67.66 -2.99
C ILE A 563 -21.41 -69.08 -2.83
N ASN A 564 -20.50 -69.46 -3.72
CA ASN A 564 -19.81 -70.75 -3.64
C ASN A 564 -18.54 -70.62 -2.79
N GLY A 565 -18.41 -71.49 -1.79
CA GLY A 565 -17.20 -71.58 -0.95
C GLY A 565 -17.22 -70.73 0.32
N SER A 566 -16.12 -70.83 1.07
CA SER A 566 -15.90 -70.14 2.34
C SER A 566 -15.13 -68.83 2.24
N ASP A 567 -14.63 -68.51 1.05
CA ASP A 567 -13.73 -67.37 0.81
C ASP A 567 -14.49 -66.04 0.64
N GLU A 568 -13.72 -64.96 0.57
CA GLU A 568 -14.22 -63.63 0.23
C GLU A 568 -14.71 -63.60 -1.23
N VAL A 569 -15.88 -63.00 -1.47
CA VAL A 569 -16.42 -62.81 -2.83
C VAL A 569 -16.77 -61.34 -3.03
N LYS A 570 -16.27 -60.76 -4.11
CA LYS A 570 -16.64 -59.40 -4.54
C LYS A 570 -17.80 -59.48 -5.54
N ILE A 571 -18.84 -58.70 -5.30
CA ILE A 571 -19.99 -58.54 -6.19
C ILE A 571 -19.93 -57.12 -6.74
N TYR A 572 -19.69 -57.00 -8.03
CA TYR A 572 -19.73 -55.70 -8.72
C TYR A 572 -21.16 -55.50 -9.21
N ALA A 573 -21.84 -54.50 -8.69
CA ALA A 573 -23.24 -54.21 -9.00
C ALA A 573 -23.37 -52.86 -9.70
N TYR A 574 -24.25 -52.82 -10.69
CA TYR A 574 -24.67 -51.63 -11.43
C TYR A 574 -26.19 -51.52 -11.32
N ALA A 575 -26.70 -50.32 -11.13
CA ALA A 575 -28.13 -50.02 -11.19
C ALA A 575 -28.40 -48.84 -12.10
N GLU A 576 -29.49 -48.93 -12.85
CA GLU A 576 -29.97 -47.86 -13.73
C GLU A 576 -31.49 -47.72 -13.62
N ASP A 577 -31.95 -46.46 -13.58
CA ASP A 577 -33.35 -46.10 -13.77
C ASP A 577 -33.45 -44.72 -14.44
N ALA A 578 -34.28 -44.58 -15.47
CA ALA A 578 -34.51 -43.33 -16.20
C ALA A 578 -33.21 -42.57 -16.64
N GLY A 579 -32.13 -43.31 -16.93
CA GLY A 579 -30.82 -42.78 -17.31
C GLY A 579 -29.99 -42.22 -16.14
N VAL A 580 -30.45 -42.35 -14.90
CA VAL A 580 -29.64 -42.18 -13.69
C VAL A 580 -29.03 -43.53 -13.35
N GLU A 581 -27.74 -43.53 -13.02
CA GLU A 581 -27.00 -44.75 -12.76
C GLU A 581 -26.14 -44.68 -11.50
N THR A 582 -25.85 -45.85 -10.95
CA THR A 582 -24.94 -46.03 -9.83
C THR A 582 -24.23 -47.37 -9.96
N GLN A 583 -23.01 -47.44 -9.46
CA GLN A 583 -22.25 -48.68 -9.39
C GLN A 583 -21.61 -48.81 -8.01
N LYS A 584 -21.60 -50.02 -7.47
CA LYS A 584 -20.99 -50.30 -6.18
C LYS A 584 -20.39 -51.70 -6.16
N THR A 585 -19.23 -51.83 -5.54
CA THR A 585 -18.60 -53.12 -5.27
C THR A 585 -18.92 -53.53 -3.84
N PHE A 586 -19.53 -54.68 -3.66
CA PHE A 586 -19.82 -55.27 -2.36
C PHE A 586 -18.86 -56.40 -2.08
N THR A 587 -18.11 -56.30 -0.99
CA THR A 587 -17.21 -57.36 -0.54
C THR A 587 -17.91 -58.23 0.49
N ILE A 588 -18.14 -59.50 0.16
CA ILE A 588 -18.79 -60.47 1.05
C ILE A 588 -17.72 -61.26 1.79
N ARG A 589 -17.70 -61.12 3.11
CA ARG A 589 -16.66 -61.69 3.99
C ARG A 589 -16.62 -63.23 3.97
N PRO A 590 -15.46 -63.85 4.19
CA PRO A 590 -15.34 -65.31 4.35
C PRO A 590 -16.04 -65.82 5.63
N VAL A 591 -16.38 -67.12 5.65
CA VAL A 591 -17.10 -67.79 6.78
C VAL A 591 -16.27 -67.81 8.07
N LYS A 592 -14.94 -67.83 7.94
CA LYS A 592 -14.00 -67.60 9.04
C LYS A 592 -13.26 -66.29 8.78
N GLY A 593 -13.85 -65.17 9.17
CA GLY A 593 -13.18 -63.87 9.19
C GLY A 593 -12.77 -63.51 10.62
N GLY A 594 -11.48 -63.23 10.83
CA GLY A 594 -10.99 -62.53 12.02
C GLY A 594 -11.40 -61.05 12.03
N GLU A 595 -10.96 -60.31 13.05
CA GLU A 595 -11.21 -58.87 13.21
C GLU A 595 -10.95 -58.06 11.93
N VAL A 596 -11.76 -57.04 11.68
CA VAL A 596 -11.59 -56.11 10.56
C VAL A 596 -10.26 -55.40 10.73
N GLN A 597 -9.24 -55.81 9.98
CA GLN A 597 -7.98 -55.07 9.89
C GLN A 597 -8.15 -53.93 8.89
N ILE A 598 -8.21 -52.71 9.40
CA ILE A 598 -8.15 -51.50 8.58
C ILE A 598 -6.71 -51.34 8.10
N ASP A 599 -6.52 -51.24 6.79
CA ASP A 599 -5.20 -50.90 6.24
C ASP A 599 -4.82 -49.46 6.65
N PRO A 600 -3.72 -49.24 7.40
CA PRO A 600 -3.35 -47.93 7.91
C PRO A 600 -3.07 -46.90 6.81
N ASP A 601 -2.69 -47.33 5.60
CA ASP A 601 -2.23 -46.43 4.53
C ASP A 601 -3.29 -46.21 3.43
N ARG A 602 -4.51 -46.75 3.59
CA ARG A 602 -5.60 -46.59 2.60
C ARG A 602 -6.70 -45.63 3.06
N PRO A 603 -7.38 -44.92 2.13
CA PRO A 603 -8.49 -44.03 2.46
C PRO A 603 -9.64 -44.76 3.13
N VAL A 604 -10.27 -44.08 4.10
CA VAL A 604 -11.34 -44.67 4.90
C VAL A 604 -12.45 -43.66 5.17
N VAL A 605 -13.69 -44.15 5.18
CA VAL A 605 -14.89 -43.37 5.49
C VAL A 605 -15.58 -43.99 6.70
N ILE A 606 -15.83 -43.17 7.73
CA ILE A 606 -16.74 -43.50 8.83
C ILE A 606 -18.14 -43.09 8.40
N LYS A 607 -19.05 -44.05 8.28
CA LYS A 607 -20.48 -43.85 7.99
C LYS A 607 -21.29 -43.94 9.27
N LYS A 608 -21.30 -42.84 10.01
CA LYS A 608 -22.02 -42.73 11.28
C LYS A 608 -22.71 -41.38 11.39
N ARG A 609 -24.03 -41.41 11.55
CA ARG A 609 -24.81 -40.19 11.80
C ARG A 609 -24.48 -39.62 13.16
N GLN A 610 -24.00 -38.39 13.17
CA GLN A 610 -23.62 -37.65 14.35
C GLN A 610 -24.39 -36.34 14.41
N LYS A 611 -24.87 -36.03 15.61
CA LYS A 611 -25.48 -34.75 15.94
C LYS A 611 -24.86 -34.27 17.24
N ILE A 612 -24.01 -33.25 17.16
CA ILE A 612 -23.24 -32.74 18.28
C ILE A 612 -23.83 -31.37 18.64
N ALA A 613 -24.55 -31.31 19.75
CA ALA A 613 -25.31 -30.12 20.17
C ALA A 613 -24.64 -29.30 21.28
N SER A 614 -23.49 -29.76 21.79
CA SER A 614 -22.72 -29.09 22.84
C SER A 614 -21.57 -28.32 22.20
N THR A 615 -21.48 -27.02 22.47
CA THR A 615 -20.40 -26.15 21.98
C THR A 615 -19.02 -26.74 22.27
N LYS A 616 -18.81 -27.22 23.50
CA LYS A 616 -17.53 -27.84 23.90
C LYS A 616 -17.20 -29.03 23.00
N ASP A 617 -18.16 -29.91 22.78
CA ASP A 617 -17.95 -31.16 22.04
C ASP A 617 -17.83 -30.90 20.52
N VAL A 618 -18.52 -29.89 19.99
CA VAL A 618 -18.33 -29.41 18.61
C VAL A 618 -16.87 -29.01 18.38
N PHE A 619 -16.30 -28.20 19.27
CA PHE A 619 -14.90 -27.77 19.11
C PHE A 619 -13.89 -28.88 19.39
N ILE A 620 -14.20 -29.86 20.25
CA ILE A 620 -13.38 -31.08 20.39
C ILE A 620 -13.33 -31.83 19.05
N VAL A 621 -14.48 -32.04 18.42
CA VAL A 621 -14.57 -32.76 17.14
C VAL A 621 -13.91 -31.96 16.01
N ILE A 622 -14.12 -30.65 15.92
CA ILE A 622 -13.46 -29.79 14.92
C ILE A 622 -11.93 -29.86 15.07
N ASN A 623 -11.40 -29.76 16.29
CA ASN A 623 -9.96 -29.84 16.51
C ASN A 623 -9.40 -31.22 16.16
N ALA A 624 -10.11 -32.29 16.52
CA ALA A 624 -9.73 -33.65 16.13
C ALA A 624 -9.73 -33.82 14.60
N LEU A 625 -10.72 -33.27 13.89
CA LEU A 625 -10.77 -33.28 12.43
C LEU A 625 -9.62 -32.49 11.80
N LYS A 626 -9.19 -31.36 12.38
CA LYS A 626 -8.03 -30.59 11.89
C LYS A 626 -6.75 -31.42 11.97
N VAL A 627 -6.52 -32.07 13.11
CA VAL A 627 -5.32 -32.90 13.34
C VAL A 627 -5.30 -34.10 12.41
N ALA A 628 -6.43 -34.81 12.32
CA ALA A 628 -6.57 -35.99 11.48
C ALA A 628 -6.85 -35.68 9.99
N HIS A 629 -6.88 -34.40 9.60
CA HIS A 629 -7.24 -33.95 8.26
C HIS A 629 -8.57 -34.53 7.71
N GLY A 630 -9.51 -34.80 8.62
CA GLY A 630 -10.81 -35.38 8.31
C GLY A 630 -11.76 -34.39 7.66
N LYS A 631 -12.54 -34.86 6.68
CA LYS A 631 -13.60 -34.08 6.02
C LYS A 631 -14.98 -34.63 6.38
N VAL A 632 -15.90 -33.76 6.73
CA VAL A 632 -17.28 -34.14 7.05
C VAL A 632 -18.18 -34.04 5.82
N ARG A 633 -19.12 -34.98 5.70
CA ARG A 633 -20.06 -35.09 4.58
C ARG A 633 -21.38 -35.70 5.04
N GLY A 634 -22.42 -35.51 4.22
CA GLY A 634 -23.71 -36.20 4.33
C GLY A 634 -24.55 -35.66 5.48
N SER A 635 -25.81 -35.31 5.22
CA SER A 635 -26.69 -34.63 6.20
C SER A 635 -25.99 -33.46 6.95
N LEU A 636 -25.05 -32.77 6.29
CA LEU A 636 -24.16 -31.81 6.93
C LEU A 636 -24.92 -30.53 7.24
N SER A 637 -24.92 -30.13 8.50
CA SER A 637 -25.56 -28.90 8.98
C SER A 637 -24.73 -28.24 10.08
N ALA A 638 -24.69 -26.92 10.07
CA ALA A 638 -24.09 -26.10 11.11
C ALA A 638 -25.12 -25.07 11.59
N THR A 639 -25.37 -25.05 12.89
CA THR A 639 -26.32 -24.15 13.54
C THR A 639 -25.60 -23.33 14.58
N VAL A 640 -25.84 -22.02 14.61
CA VAL A 640 -25.33 -21.07 15.61
C VAL A 640 -26.51 -20.37 16.26
N GLY A 641 -26.55 -20.31 17.59
CA GLY A 641 -27.67 -19.76 18.36
C GLY A 641 -28.76 -20.79 18.66
N GLN A 642 -29.86 -20.32 19.26
CA GLN A 642 -30.94 -21.17 19.74
C GLN A 642 -32.30 -20.45 19.64
N GLY A 643 -33.38 -21.22 19.52
CA GLY A 643 -34.74 -20.67 19.48
C GLY A 643 -34.94 -19.75 18.27
N ASP A 644 -35.61 -18.62 18.47
CA ASP A 644 -35.91 -17.65 17.41
C ASP A 644 -34.67 -16.84 16.94
N VAL A 645 -33.56 -16.92 17.67
CA VAL A 645 -32.30 -16.24 17.35
C VAL A 645 -31.24 -17.28 17.01
N ASN A 646 -31.32 -17.78 15.77
CA ASN A 646 -30.35 -18.75 15.25
C ASN A 646 -30.01 -18.47 13.78
N ALA A 647 -28.85 -18.97 13.36
CA ALA A 647 -28.44 -19.10 11.98
C ALA A 647 -28.16 -20.57 11.70
N THR A 648 -28.91 -21.17 10.78
CA THR A 648 -28.73 -22.57 10.37
C THR A 648 -28.31 -22.64 8.91
N THR A 649 -27.17 -23.28 8.64
CA THR A 649 -26.69 -23.59 7.29
C THR A 649 -26.76 -25.08 7.06
N ARG A 650 -27.38 -25.50 5.94
CA ARG A 650 -27.42 -26.90 5.49
C ARG A 650 -26.62 -27.03 4.20
N PHE A 651 -25.81 -28.06 4.12
CA PHE A 651 -24.98 -28.35 2.96
C PHE A 651 -25.59 -29.50 2.18
N GLY A 652 -25.39 -29.50 0.85
CA GLY A 652 -25.90 -30.58 0.01
C GLY A 652 -25.26 -31.92 0.39
N PRO A 653 -25.92 -33.06 0.10
CA PRO A 653 -25.45 -34.39 0.54
C PRO A 653 -24.09 -34.81 -0.05
N LYS A 654 -23.66 -34.16 -1.14
CA LYS A 654 -22.35 -34.38 -1.79
C LYS A 654 -21.29 -33.35 -1.39
N THR A 655 -21.62 -32.38 -0.54
CA THR A 655 -20.67 -31.37 -0.08
C THR A 655 -19.77 -31.94 1.00
N GLU A 656 -18.48 -31.78 0.81
CA GLU A 656 -17.43 -32.13 1.77
C GLU A 656 -16.82 -30.85 2.32
N LEU A 657 -16.73 -30.74 3.65
CA LEU A 657 -16.06 -29.61 4.31
C LEU A 657 -14.90 -30.09 5.15
N SER A 658 -13.81 -29.32 5.11
CA SER A 658 -12.75 -29.44 6.10
C SER A 658 -13.17 -28.77 7.41
N ALA A 659 -12.42 -29.07 8.47
CA ALA A 659 -12.66 -28.51 9.79
C ALA A 659 -12.49 -26.98 9.85
N GLU A 660 -11.52 -26.41 9.11
CA GLU A 660 -11.26 -24.96 9.06
C GLU A 660 -12.42 -24.20 8.43
N ILE A 661 -12.99 -24.74 7.35
CA ILE A 661 -14.14 -24.12 6.67
C ILE A 661 -15.37 -24.21 7.59
N LEU A 662 -15.60 -25.37 8.21
CA LEU A 662 -16.72 -25.55 9.14
C LEU A 662 -16.63 -24.57 10.33
N GLU A 663 -15.44 -24.41 10.91
CA GLU A 663 -15.19 -23.43 11.97
C GLU A 663 -15.41 -21.99 11.49
N GLY A 664 -14.95 -21.66 10.28
CA GLY A 664 -15.20 -20.36 9.65
C GLY A 664 -16.69 -20.02 9.54
N PHE A 665 -17.52 -21.00 9.17
CA PHE A 665 -18.99 -20.83 9.14
C PHE A 665 -19.58 -20.55 10.53
N LEU A 666 -19.13 -21.27 11.56
CA LEU A 666 -19.59 -21.04 12.94
C LEU A 666 -19.20 -19.64 13.43
N SER A 667 -17.97 -19.20 13.14
CA SER A 667 -17.48 -17.86 13.47
C SER A 667 -18.25 -16.76 12.73
N ALA A 668 -18.53 -16.94 11.44
CA ALA A 668 -19.35 -16.01 10.67
C ALA A 668 -20.78 -15.92 11.21
N GLY A 669 -21.38 -17.06 11.61
CA GLY A 669 -22.69 -17.10 12.26
C GLY A 669 -22.71 -16.33 13.58
N ARG A 670 -21.70 -16.50 14.43
CA ARG A 670 -21.57 -15.75 15.70
C ARG A 670 -21.45 -14.25 15.48
N ALA A 671 -20.64 -13.84 14.49
CA ALA A 671 -20.50 -12.44 14.12
C ALA A 671 -21.82 -11.86 13.60
N ALA A 672 -22.56 -12.59 12.75
CA ALA A 672 -23.85 -12.17 12.23
C ALA A 672 -24.92 -12.00 13.33
N LEU A 673 -24.89 -12.85 14.35
CA LEU A 673 -25.77 -12.74 15.52
C LEU A 673 -25.27 -11.72 16.57
N ALA A 674 -24.12 -11.08 16.33
CA ALA A 674 -23.44 -10.21 17.30
C ALA A 674 -23.27 -10.87 18.69
N ASN A 675 -23.05 -12.19 18.71
CA ASN A 675 -22.91 -12.98 19.93
C ASN A 675 -21.80 -14.02 19.75
N GLU A 676 -20.61 -13.68 20.25
CA GLU A 676 -19.42 -14.54 20.20
C GLU A 676 -19.56 -15.81 21.05
N LEU A 677 -20.50 -15.83 22.00
CA LEU A 677 -20.77 -16.96 22.88
C LEU A 677 -22.01 -17.75 22.47
N ALA A 678 -22.57 -17.49 21.29
CA ALA A 678 -23.74 -18.24 20.81
C ALA A 678 -23.41 -19.75 20.76
N GLU A 679 -24.35 -20.55 21.25
CA GLU A 679 -24.26 -22.01 21.23
C GLU A 679 -24.13 -22.52 19.79
N VAL A 680 -23.37 -23.59 19.58
CA VAL A 680 -23.18 -24.18 18.26
C VAL A 680 -23.57 -25.64 18.25
N GLU A 681 -24.18 -26.06 17.15
CA GLU A 681 -24.54 -27.45 16.87
C GLU A 681 -24.05 -27.80 15.46
N VAL A 682 -23.46 -28.99 15.32
CA VAL A 682 -23.04 -29.55 14.04
C VAL A 682 -23.63 -30.94 13.88
N GLY A 683 -24.16 -31.24 12.69
CA GLY A 683 -24.61 -32.58 12.29
C GLY A 683 -23.96 -33.01 10.99
N PHE A 684 -23.66 -34.30 10.87
CA PHE A 684 -23.16 -34.94 9.64
C PHE A 684 -23.39 -36.46 9.71
N SER A 685 -23.17 -37.19 8.62
CA SER A 685 -23.33 -38.64 8.56
C SER A 685 -22.11 -39.41 8.07
N GLU A 686 -21.11 -38.71 7.54
CA GLU A 686 -19.87 -39.30 7.06
C GLU A 686 -18.67 -38.46 7.48
N VAL A 687 -17.57 -39.14 7.80
CA VAL A 687 -16.24 -38.52 7.95
C VAL A 687 -15.25 -39.27 7.08
N GLN A 688 -14.58 -38.56 6.19
CA GLN A 688 -13.61 -39.10 5.24
C GLN A 688 -12.19 -38.73 5.64
N PHE A 689 -11.30 -39.73 5.58
CA PHE A 689 -9.88 -39.61 5.85
C PHE A 689 -9.07 -40.14 4.68
N SER A 690 -7.86 -39.61 4.49
CA SER A 690 -6.97 -40.05 3.43
C SER A 690 -6.26 -41.35 3.79
N THR A 691 -6.11 -41.64 5.08
CA THR A 691 -5.47 -42.85 5.60
C THR A 691 -6.22 -43.45 6.79
N GLY A 692 -6.02 -44.75 7.04
CA GLY A 692 -6.53 -45.43 8.23
C GLY A 692 -5.92 -44.88 9.53
N ARG A 693 -4.66 -44.43 9.52
CA ARG A 693 -3.99 -43.82 10.68
C ARG A 693 -4.67 -42.54 11.14
N GLU A 694 -5.00 -41.65 10.21
CA GLU A 694 -5.73 -40.41 10.49
C GLU A 694 -7.08 -40.70 11.17
N MET A 695 -7.79 -41.71 10.68
CA MET A 695 -9.06 -42.14 11.27
C MET A 695 -8.91 -42.71 12.68
N GLU A 696 -7.88 -43.55 12.92
CA GLU A 696 -7.58 -44.07 14.26
C GLU A 696 -7.23 -42.94 15.24
N GLU A 697 -6.45 -41.95 14.81
CA GLU A 697 -6.12 -40.75 15.58
C GLU A 697 -7.36 -39.92 15.90
N PHE A 698 -8.25 -39.72 14.92
CA PHE A 698 -9.52 -39.05 15.13
C PHE A 698 -10.39 -39.77 16.16
N ILE A 699 -10.59 -41.09 16.01
CA ILE A 699 -11.41 -41.92 16.91
C ILE A 699 -10.86 -41.86 18.33
N ALA A 700 -9.53 -41.97 18.49
CA ALA A 700 -8.88 -41.87 19.79
C ALA A 700 -9.09 -40.51 20.46
N ALA A 701 -9.09 -39.42 19.68
CA ALA A 701 -9.28 -38.07 20.19
C ALA A 701 -10.75 -37.78 20.60
N VAL A 702 -11.73 -38.27 19.84
CA VAL A 702 -13.17 -37.99 20.10
C VAL A 702 -13.86 -39.05 20.97
N GLY A 703 -13.23 -40.21 21.16
CA GLY A 703 -13.76 -41.30 21.98
C GLY A 703 -15.02 -41.96 21.41
N TRP A 704 -15.18 -41.94 20.09
CA TRP A 704 -16.34 -42.55 19.44
C TRP A 704 -16.18 -44.06 19.33
N ASP A 705 -17.18 -44.80 19.77
CA ASP A 705 -17.28 -46.23 19.48
C ASP A 705 -17.73 -46.40 18.02
N VAL A 706 -16.83 -46.84 17.14
CA VAL A 706 -17.11 -47.06 15.71
C VAL A 706 -17.16 -48.56 15.44
N GLN A 707 -18.32 -49.04 15.02
CA GLN A 707 -18.53 -50.46 14.78
C GLN A 707 -17.93 -50.88 13.42
N PRO A 708 -17.48 -52.15 13.25
CA PRO A 708 -16.83 -52.60 12.02
C PRO A 708 -17.71 -52.56 10.75
N ASN A 709 -19.01 -52.33 10.88
CA ASN A 709 -19.96 -52.12 9.78
C ASN A 709 -20.23 -50.64 9.48
N GLU A 710 -19.73 -49.72 10.32
CA GLU A 710 -19.77 -48.26 10.15
C GLU A 710 -18.51 -47.75 9.42
N VAL A 711 -17.58 -48.63 9.07
CA VAL A 711 -16.32 -48.29 8.39
C VAL A 711 -16.31 -48.85 6.97
N GLU A 712 -16.03 -47.99 6.00
CA GLU A 712 -15.85 -48.36 4.59
C GLU A 712 -14.45 -47.93 4.12
N GLN A 713 -13.60 -48.90 3.77
CA GLN A 713 -12.28 -48.64 3.19
C GLN A 713 -12.38 -48.64 1.66
N GLN A 714 -11.91 -47.56 1.01
CA GLN A 714 -12.03 -47.35 -0.43
C GLN A 714 -10.95 -48.09 -1.21
#